data_AF-A0A953NVY9-F1
#
_entry.id   AF-A0A953NVY9-F1
#
_cell.length_a   1.000
_cell.length_b   1.000
_cell.length_c   1.000
_cell.angle_alpha   90.00
_cell.angle_beta   90.00
_cell.angle_gamma   90.00
#
_symmetry.space_group_name_H-M   'P 1'
#
loop_
_entity.id
_entity.type
_entity.pdbx_description
1 polymer ?
#
loop_
_entity_poly.entity_id
_entity_poly.type
_entity_poly.pdbx_seq_one_letter_code
_entity_poly.pdbx_strand_id
1 'polypeptide(L)'
;MKAQFLFDQHHPVLKDHTLYGHHLMPGLAYLDFLYQFFRANGHGFSGLELRDFTIYRPLIVRDDGPLVCEIEATGQDDGVWQVTIHAEGRPARASAPRMKYVSIRVHSIQPRDFTDVIDIGQLRSRASTGIDLDDIYARCRNLELIQKGFMKPDGTVYMQGDTMMAEVRVGGKGSANTNGIMFHPAIMDAAAVCSAWAVGLSGNALGGLSLPLFVRSFRATALIQNHCFVRARLQSVQHKGDVRYMTIEFFDASGHKVAEVVEMASKLVRDPGQFDPARVLQPLQQAPAPAQPFASSRQEGARAARAFELEHSLRQLVARRLHRRTSEISLHMGYYEMGLDSSALLELVRSIEEMIGAELTPTLLFEYTTIAELAAHLAALTVRGLDVENAKPIVDEAAPGERFRRGAEVQLTPRTHERDIAIISVAGRFPQARNVAEFWENLRAGKDCIVEVPPERWDYRLYFEPGKSSPAKSSSKWGGFIDGVEEFDPLFFNISPREAGLIDPQVRLFLECVWNLLESAGYTRSRLRADYDGDVGVYAGAMYQMYSALATEAEHAALTSLSSYGAIANRVSYWFGLTGPSVAIDTMCSSSMVALHMACKDLAFGECRMAIVGGVNLSIHPNKYVALTQLQLAASRPDRRSFADGDGFIPSEGVAALLLKPLDMALEDGDDVVAVIKGTASNHGGRSGGFAVPSLDAQKQLMEKCLRVAQADPNSISYVEAAATGASVADAVEISALQKVFSRVEKQSCAIGSVKSNIGHAEAVSGMAQIIKVALQLKHAKLVPSIQATPANPHFVFANTAFCLQRELTEWRRPQIKTDGEVRELPRRALVNSFGAGGSNASAVLEEFTAVAEPVHPVTILDQQEHLFVFSARNPERLRALVQQLKQYIADHKDLSAADLAFTLQCGREAMEARLAIVAGSCNELLAAMDDFLSAGKDREPRPVSTQIYAGEVRAEESAIGELISGPSGIDVVQLILGSGDLRKLALMWVHGVEIPWNQLHQRGERQIVPLPTYPFLRQRCWVSEVSPMVQVKCPEADDVLPLVTQKSSSDKNTSHEVPQTDLEKVIAGIWQEVLGVPEIGVKDTFLDLGGSSFTGVQVISRVREVFGVDVPVAALLSAQVTVRTLAVAIVSALAQQEAESPDAQFQPAAQGG
;
A
#
# COMPACT_ATOMS: atom_id res chain seq x y z
N MET A 1 -37.64 26.29 34.61
CA MET A 1 -36.85 27.55 34.57
C MET A 1 -36.70 27.96 33.11
N LYS A 2 -36.73 29.26 32.79
CA LYS A 2 -36.52 29.75 31.42
C LYS A 2 -35.64 30.99 31.43
N ALA A 3 -34.79 31.14 30.41
CA ALA A 3 -33.99 32.34 30.20
C ALA A 3 -33.76 32.57 28.70
N GLN A 4 -33.66 33.83 28.30
CA GLN A 4 -33.34 34.23 26.94
C GLN A 4 -31.98 34.94 26.91
N PHE A 5 -31.20 34.63 25.90
CA PHE A 5 -29.86 35.16 25.69
C PHE A 5 -29.70 35.64 24.26
N LEU A 6 -29.03 36.77 24.09
CA LEU A 6 -28.75 37.36 22.80
C LEU A 6 -27.30 37.06 22.44
N PHE A 7 -27.10 36.40 21.30
CA PHE A 7 -25.78 36.13 20.74
C PHE A 7 -25.60 36.94 19.46
N ASP A 8 -24.62 37.82 19.45
CA ASP A 8 -24.24 38.62 18.30
C ASP A 8 -22.74 38.43 17.97
N GLN A 9 -22.29 39.05 16.88
CA GLN A 9 -20.88 39.05 16.45
C GLN A 9 -19.92 39.72 17.45
N HIS A 10 -20.44 40.45 18.44
CA HIS A 10 -19.66 41.13 19.47
C HIS A 10 -19.51 40.29 20.75
N HIS A 11 -20.25 39.18 20.89
CA HIS A 11 -20.12 38.27 22.01
C HIS A 11 -18.67 37.74 22.12
N PRO A 12 -18.03 37.81 23.31
CA PRO A 12 -16.59 37.55 23.47
C PRO A 12 -16.11 36.19 22.93
N VAL A 13 -16.94 35.14 23.05
CA VAL A 13 -16.63 33.82 22.50
C VAL A 13 -16.77 33.78 20.97
N LEU A 14 -17.84 34.37 20.44
CA LEU A 14 -18.22 34.25 19.04
C LEU A 14 -17.37 35.14 18.14
N LYS A 15 -17.04 36.34 18.60
CA LYS A 15 -16.15 37.28 17.92
C LYS A 15 -14.78 36.66 17.60
N ASP A 16 -14.28 35.87 18.55
CA ASP A 16 -12.90 35.40 18.60
C ASP A 16 -12.76 33.90 18.25
N HIS A 17 -13.86 33.22 17.89
CA HIS A 17 -13.89 31.85 17.40
C HIS A 17 -14.72 31.74 16.11
N THR A 18 -14.04 31.63 14.97
CA THR A 18 -14.70 31.57 13.66
C THR A 18 -14.39 30.28 12.92
N LEU A 19 -15.38 29.69 12.27
CA LEU A 19 -15.23 28.55 11.37
C LEU A 19 -15.73 28.92 9.99
N TYR A 20 -14.90 28.73 8.95
CA TYR A 20 -15.22 29.13 7.57
C TYR A 20 -15.64 30.61 7.44
N GLY A 21 -15.09 31.48 8.29
CA GLY A 21 -15.43 32.90 8.34
C GLY A 21 -16.70 33.25 9.11
N HIS A 22 -17.44 32.27 9.64
CA HIS A 22 -18.64 32.51 10.45
C HIS A 22 -18.37 32.40 11.95
N HIS A 23 -19.04 33.23 12.74
CA HIS A 23 -18.94 33.23 14.21
C HIS A 23 -19.61 31.98 14.79
N LEU A 24 -18.82 31.01 15.25
CA LEU A 24 -19.29 29.69 15.69
C LEU A 24 -19.16 29.55 17.21
N MET A 25 -20.19 29.06 17.89
CA MET A 25 -20.09 28.67 19.30
C MET A 25 -19.32 27.34 19.43
N PRO A 26 -18.21 27.28 20.20
CA PRO A 26 -17.52 26.01 20.47
C PRO A 26 -18.42 25.02 21.21
N GLY A 27 -18.32 23.73 20.88
CA GLY A 27 -19.21 22.70 21.43
C GLY A 27 -19.13 22.57 22.96
N LEU A 28 -17.95 22.71 23.55
CA LEU A 28 -17.80 22.65 25.01
C LEU A 28 -18.04 24.00 25.71
N ALA A 29 -18.16 25.11 24.98
CA ALA A 29 -18.46 26.43 25.57
C ALA A 29 -19.88 26.50 26.16
N TYR A 30 -20.80 25.63 25.70
CA TYR A 30 -22.14 25.51 26.27
C TYR A 30 -22.13 25.10 27.75
N LEU A 31 -21.10 24.36 28.21
CA LEU A 31 -21.03 23.88 29.58
C LEU A 31 -21.03 25.05 30.58
N ASP A 32 -20.16 26.03 30.38
CA ASP A 32 -20.05 27.22 31.23
C ASP A 32 -21.38 27.94 31.38
N PHE A 33 -22.01 28.20 30.25
CA PHE A 33 -23.28 28.89 30.16
C PHE A 33 -24.44 28.13 30.83
N LEU A 34 -24.48 26.80 30.69
CA LEU A 34 -25.47 25.96 31.36
C LEU A 34 -25.29 25.98 32.87
N TYR A 35 -24.05 25.90 33.38
CA TYR A 35 -23.79 25.99 34.82
C TYR A 35 -24.13 27.38 35.38
N GLN A 36 -23.85 28.45 34.64
CA GLN A 36 -24.27 29.79 35.03
C GLN A 36 -25.80 29.92 35.11
N PHE A 37 -26.53 29.33 34.15
CA PHE A 37 -27.99 29.30 34.19
C PHE A 37 -28.52 28.59 35.44
N PHE A 38 -27.98 27.42 35.79
CA PHE A 38 -28.39 26.72 37.01
C PHE A 38 -27.97 27.43 38.30
N ARG A 39 -26.80 28.08 38.31
CA ARG A 39 -26.34 28.92 39.42
C ARG A 39 -27.27 30.10 39.68
N ALA A 40 -27.71 30.78 38.63
CA ALA A 40 -28.68 31.87 38.74
C ALA A 40 -30.04 31.40 39.29
N ASN A 41 -30.35 30.10 39.17
CA ASN A 41 -31.55 29.47 39.72
C ASN A 41 -31.30 28.73 41.05
N GLY A 42 -30.19 29.01 41.73
CA GLY A 42 -29.93 28.53 43.10
C GLY A 42 -29.23 27.16 43.21
N HIS A 43 -28.71 26.61 42.12
CA HIS A 43 -28.01 25.32 42.12
C HIS A 43 -26.48 25.49 42.03
N GLY A 44 -25.74 24.90 42.97
CA GLY A 44 -24.27 24.93 42.97
C GLY A 44 -23.67 23.94 41.96
N PHE A 45 -22.56 24.30 41.31
CA PHE A 45 -21.96 23.48 40.25
C PHE A 45 -21.46 22.11 40.73
N SER A 46 -20.92 22.01 41.96
CA SER A 46 -20.41 20.75 42.51
C SER A 46 -21.52 19.73 42.80
N GLY A 47 -22.77 20.17 42.86
CA GLY A 47 -23.95 19.33 43.02
C GLY A 47 -24.66 19.01 41.71
N LEU A 48 -24.05 19.28 40.55
CA LEU A 48 -24.68 19.07 39.24
C LEU A 48 -23.81 18.21 38.32
N GLU A 49 -24.46 17.25 37.67
CA GLU A 49 -23.89 16.48 36.56
C GLU A 49 -24.74 16.69 35.31
N LEU A 50 -24.06 17.13 34.25
CA LEU A 50 -24.64 17.26 32.92
C LEU A 50 -24.53 15.90 32.22
N ARG A 51 -25.64 15.37 31.70
CA ARG A 51 -25.71 14.07 31.01
C ARG A 51 -26.38 14.19 29.65
N ASP A 52 -25.93 13.37 28.70
CA ASP A 52 -26.46 13.27 27.33
C ASP A 52 -26.56 14.62 26.60
N PHE A 53 -25.54 15.46 26.77
CA PHE A 53 -25.45 16.74 26.10
C PHE A 53 -25.29 16.52 24.60
N THR A 54 -26.32 16.85 23.83
CA THR A 54 -26.40 16.61 22.39
C THR A 54 -26.56 17.93 21.64
N ILE A 55 -25.67 18.19 20.69
CA ILE A 55 -25.72 19.33 19.77
C ILE A 55 -26.27 18.81 18.44
N TYR A 56 -27.51 19.19 18.10
CA TYR A 56 -28.13 18.80 16.82
C TYR A 56 -27.69 19.71 15.69
N ARG A 57 -27.40 20.98 15.99
CA ARG A 57 -27.00 22.02 15.04
C ARG A 57 -25.97 22.95 15.67
N PRO A 58 -24.92 23.34 14.94
CA PRO A 58 -23.98 24.35 15.41
C PRO A 58 -24.70 25.70 15.55
N LEU A 59 -24.43 26.42 16.64
CA LEU A 59 -24.90 27.80 16.80
C LEU A 59 -23.91 28.72 16.09
N ILE A 60 -24.37 29.28 14.97
CA ILE A 60 -23.61 30.17 14.11
C ILE A 60 -24.31 31.51 14.08
N VAL A 61 -23.62 32.59 14.44
CA VAL A 61 -24.10 33.96 14.24
C VAL A 61 -23.62 34.46 12.88
N ARG A 62 -24.55 34.93 12.06
CA ARG A 62 -24.32 35.47 10.72
C ARG A 62 -24.49 36.99 10.72
N ASP A 63 -23.99 37.62 9.66
CA ASP A 63 -24.03 39.07 9.48
C ASP A 63 -25.47 39.63 9.28
N ASP A 64 -26.46 38.75 9.11
CA ASP A 64 -27.87 39.11 8.90
C ASP A 64 -28.63 39.47 10.19
N GLY A 65 -28.03 39.27 11.37
CA GLY A 65 -28.55 39.77 12.65
C GLY A 65 -28.25 38.87 13.86
N PRO A 66 -28.50 39.35 15.09
CA PRO A 66 -28.24 38.58 16.30
C PRO A 66 -29.23 37.39 16.43
N LEU A 67 -28.77 36.30 17.04
CA LEU A 67 -29.61 35.17 17.42
C LEU A 67 -30.11 35.32 18.85
N VAL A 68 -31.43 35.15 19.03
CA VAL A 68 -32.04 35.01 20.35
C VAL A 68 -32.10 33.52 20.67
N CYS A 69 -31.37 33.10 21.69
CA CYS A 69 -31.40 31.74 22.22
C CYS A 69 -32.27 31.68 23.47
N GLU A 70 -33.26 30.80 23.49
CA GLU A 70 -34.07 30.51 24.66
C GLU A 70 -33.69 29.16 25.25
N ILE A 71 -33.32 29.16 26.53
CA ILE A 71 -33.12 27.95 27.31
C ILE A 71 -34.41 27.67 28.06
N GLU A 72 -34.91 26.45 27.93
CA GLU A 72 -36.01 25.94 28.74
C GLU A 72 -35.52 24.72 29.52
N ALA A 73 -35.66 24.75 30.85
CA ALA A 73 -35.41 23.63 31.74
C ALA A 73 -36.71 23.17 32.38
N THR A 74 -37.15 21.96 32.03
CA THR A 74 -38.36 21.31 32.57
C THR A 74 -37.95 20.25 33.58
N GLY A 75 -38.51 20.30 34.79
CA GLY A 75 -38.33 19.25 35.78
C GLY A 75 -39.03 17.97 35.29
N GLN A 76 -38.32 16.85 35.30
CA GLN A 76 -38.87 15.54 34.94
C GLN A 76 -39.15 14.71 36.20
N ASP A 77 -38.19 14.67 37.13
CA ASP A 77 -38.22 13.95 38.41
C ASP A 77 -37.48 14.78 39.50
N ASP A 78 -37.52 14.34 40.77
CA ASP A 78 -36.82 15.00 41.89
C ASP A 78 -35.31 15.14 41.61
N GLY A 79 -34.88 16.38 41.33
CA GLY A 79 -33.49 16.71 41.03
C GLY A 79 -33.03 16.39 39.61
N VAL A 80 -33.93 16.15 38.64
CA VAL A 80 -33.57 15.95 37.23
C VAL A 80 -34.31 16.95 36.34
N TRP A 81 -33.55 17.68 35.52
CA TRP A 81 -34.07 18.65 34.56
C TRP A 81 -33.73 18.23 33.13
N GLN A 82 -34.74 18.21 32.26
CA GLN A 82 -34.54 18.18 30.82
C GLN A 82 -34.40 19.63 30.33
N VAL A 83 -33.25 19.93 29.73
CA VAL A 83 -32.95 21.26 29.21
C VAL A 83 -32.88 21.22 27.70
N THR A 84 -33.52 22.18 27.05
CA THR A 84 -33.47 22.38 25.59
C THR A 84 -33.12 23.83 25.28
N ILE A 85 -32.28 24.02 24.25
CA ILE A 85 -31.94 25.36 23.74
C ILE A 85 -32.53 25.49 22.34
N HIS A 86 -33.35 26.52 22.17
CA HIS A 86 -33.92 26.93 20.89
C HIS A 86 -33.30 28.26 20.47
N ALA A 87 -33.10 28.49 19.17
CA ALA A 87 -32.59 29.76 18.69
C ALA A 87 -33.34 30.26 17.45
N GLU A 88 -33.57 31.57 17.39
CA GLU A 88 -34.27 32.26 16.30
C GLU A 88 -33.51 33.55 15.90
N GLY A 89 -33.38 33.80 14.59
CA GLY A 89 -32.76 35.03 14.07
C GLY A 89 -33.75 36.21 13.99
N ARG A 90 -33.26 37.44 14.13
CA ARG A 90 -34.09 38.66 13.99
C ARG A 90 -33.88 39.37 12.65
N PRO A 91 -34.97 39.89 12.00
CA PRO A 91 -36.37 39.81 12.44
C PRO A 91 -36.96 38.41 12.21
N ALA A 92 -37.75 37.93 13.17
CA ALA A 92 -38.38 36.61 13.10
C ALA A 92 -39.26 36.51 11.85
N ARG A 93 -38.95 35.59 10.92
CA ARG A 93 -39.87 35.26 9.83
C ARG A 93 -41.11 34.64 10.46
N ALA A 94 -42.28 35.25 10.28
CA ALA A 94 -43.55 34.93 10.94
C ALA A 94 -44.12 33.50 10.71
N SER A 95 -43.36 32.58 10.10
CA SER A 95 -43.70 31.16 10.01
C SER A 95 -42.49 30.21 10.11
N ALA A 96 -41.34 30.66 10.62
CA ALA A 96 -40.18 29.78 10.79
C ALA A 96 -40.37 28.87 12.01
N PRO A 97 -40.20 27.54 11.89
CA PRO A 97 -40.32 26.63 13.03
C PRO A 97 -39.22 26.89 14.07
N ARG A 98 -39.59 26.85 15.35
CA ARG A 98 -38.68 27.02 16.50
C ARG A 98 -37.68 25.86 16.56
N MET A 99 -36.48 26.08 16.03
CA MET A 99 -35.48 25.02 15.86
C MET A 99 -34.79 24.65 17.17
N LYS A 100 -34.69 23.35 17.46
CA LYS A 100 -33.94 22.81 18.60
C LYS A 100 -32.45 22.71 18.23
N TYR A 101 -31.57 23.35 19.00
CA TYR A 101 -30.11 23.31 18.78
C TYR A 101 -29.42 22.32 19.71
N VAL A 102 -29.82 22.31 20.98
CA VAL A 102 -29.20 21.49 22.04
C VAL A 102 -30.28 20.79 22.88
N SER A 103 -29.98 19.57 23.33
CA SER A 103 -30.69 18.89 24.42
C SER A 103 -29.69 18.40 25.45
N ILE A 104 -30.07 18.44 26.73
CA ILE A 104 -29.25 17.92 27.82
C ILE A 104 -30.10 17.53 29.02
N ARG A 105 -29.68 16.53 29.77
CA ARG A 105 -30.25 16.20 31.09
C ARG A 105 -29.31 16.71 32.17
N VAL A 106 -29.84 17.43 33.14
CA VAL A 106 -29.07 17.91 34.28
C VAL A 106 -29.55 17.18 35.52
N HIS A 107 -28.63 16.55 36.23
CA HIS A 107 -28.90 15.78 37.44
C HIS A 107 -28.31 16.50 38.64
N SER A 108 -29.11 16.64 39.69
CA SER A 108 -28.66 16.95 41.03
C SER A 108 -27.94 15.71 41.59
N ILE A 109 -26.68 15.88 41.97
CA ILE A 109 -25.84 14.82 42.52
C ILE A 109 -25.26 15.25 43.87
N GLN A 110 -24.90 14.28 44.70
CA GLN A 110 -24.06 14.55 45.86
C GLN A 110 -22.65 14.90 45.36
N PRO A 111 -22.04 16.01 45.84
CA PRO A 111 -20.66 16.34 45.53
C PRO A 111 -19.75 15.16 45.89
N ARG A 112 -18.93 14.72 44.93
CA ARG A 112 -17.92 13.69 45.14
C ARG A 112 -16.59 14.21 44.64
N ASP A 113 -15.57 14.09 45.47
CA ASP A 113 -14.21 14.44 45.10
C ASP A 113 -13.63 13.41 44.14
N PHE A 114 -12.80 13.88 43.20
CA PHE A 114 -11.97 12.99 42.39
C PHE A 114 -10.75 12.56 43.20
N THR A 115 -10.34 11.30 43.04
CA THR A 115 -9.18 10.72 43.74
C THR A 115 -7.91 10.66 42.89
N ASP A 116 -8.00 11.04 41.60
CA ASP A 116 -6.90 10.95 40.65
C ASP A 116 -5.96 12.17 40.77
N VAL A 117 -4.66 11.91 40.80
CA VAL A 117 -3.59 12.92 40.94
C VAL A 117 -2.47 12.63 39.94
N ILE A 118 -2.00 13.67 39.26
CA ILE A 118 -0.87 13.61 38.33
C ILE A 118 0.36 14.32 38.90
N ASP A 119 1.55 13.77 38.64
CA ASP A 119 2.81 14.41 39.00
C ASP A 119 3.25 15.40 37.91
N ILE A 120 3.01 16.69 38.15
CA ILE A 120 3.35 17.78 37.22
C ILE A 120 4.88 17.94 37.06
N GLY A 121 5.67 17.61 38.08
CA GLY A 121 7.13 17.68 38.02
C GLY A 121 7.71 16.59 37.12
N GLN A 122 7.16 15.38 37.22
CA GLN A 122 7.50 14.27 36.33
C GLN A 122 7.06 14.54 34.88
N LEU A 123 5.89 15.16 34.69
CA LEU A 123 5.39 15.58 33.37
C LEU A 123 6.37 16.51 32.64
N ARG A 124 6.91 17.51 33.34
CA ARG A 124 7.85 18.47 32.75
C ARG A 124 9.26 17.91 32.52
N SER A 125 9.69 16.94 33.33
CA SER A 125 11.06 16.39 33.27
C SER A 125 11.23 15.23 32.28
N ARG A 126 10.16 14.50 31.94
CA ARG A 126 10.19 13.36 31.00
C ARG A 126 9.79 13.72 29.56
N ALA A 127 9.26 14.91 29.32
CA ALA A 127 8.89 15.34 27.98
C ALA A 127 10.13 15.78 27.20
N SER A 128 10.55 14.98 26.21
CA SER A 128 11.75 15.22 25.39
C SER A 128 11.64 16.43 24.45
N THR A 129 10.43 16.91 24.14
CA THR A 129 10.14 18.19 23.46
C THR A 129 8.64 18.51 23.61
N GLY A 130 8.27 19.61 24.27
CA GLY A 130 6.89 20.09 24.32
C GLY A 130 6.48 20.82 23.04
N ILE A 131 5.22 20.68 22.62
CA ILE A 131 4.67 21.34 21.43
C ILE A 131 3.90 22.57 21.87
N ASP A 132 4.22 23.72 21.30
CA ASP A 132 3.51 24.96 21.61
C ASP A 132 2.05 24.85 21.12
N LEU A 133 1.12 25.24 21.98
CA LEU A 133 -0.30 25.28 21.63
C LEU A 133 -0.57 26.17 20.41
N ASP A 134 0.27 27.17 20.17
CA ASP A 134 0.20 28.02 18.97
C ASP A 134 0.45 27.27 17.65
N ASP A 135 1.28 26.23 17.67
CA ASP A 135 1.51 25.37 16.50
C ASP A 135 0.29 24.52 16.19
N ILE A 136 -0.43 24.08 17.23
CA ILE A 136 -1.71 23.37 17.07
C ILE A 136 -2.77 24.31 16.50
N TYR A 137 -2.86 25.54 17.02
CA TYR A 137 -3.77 26.55 16.47
C TYR A 137 -3.39 26.97 15.04
N ALA A 138 -2.11 26.93 14.66
CA ALA A 138 -1.70 27.13 13.27
C ALA A 138 -2.31 26.10 12.33
N ARG A 139 -2.42 24.84 12.77
CA ARG A 139 -3.11 23.79 12.00
C ARG A 139 -4.61 24.02 11.94
N CYS A 140 -5.25 24.44 13.04
CA CYS A 140 -6.67 24.79 13.04
C CYS A 140 -6.99 25.89 12.01
N ARG A 141 -6.13 26.91 11.90
CA ARG A 141 -6.28 27.99 10.90
C ARG A 141 -6.25 27.47 9.46
N ASN A 142 -5.44 26.46 9.16
CA ASN A 142 -5.41 25.82 7.85
C ASN A 142 -6.69 25.02 7.54
N LEU A 143 -7.47 24.68 8.58
CA LEU A 143 -8.78 24.05 8.48
C LEU A 143 -9.93 25.08 8.64
N GLU A 144 -9.61 26.37 8.50
CA GLU A 144 -10.51 27.51 8.67
C GLU A 144 -11.19 27.62 10.04
N LEU A 145 -10.71 26.89 11.06
CA LEU A 145 -11.07 27.12 12.46
C LEU A 145 -10.06 28.10 13.07
N ILE A 146 -10.52 29.29 13.40
CA ILE A 146 -9.67 30.39 13.83
C ILE A 146 -10.04 30.82 15.25
N GLN A 147 -9.15 30.56 16.19
CA GLN A 147 -9.15 31.10 17.54
C GLN A 147 -8.26 32.35 17.63
N LYS A 148 -8.80 33.43 18.17
CA LYS A 148 -8.10 34.71 18.41
C LYS A 148 -8.46 35.25 19.79
N GLY A 149 -7.80 36.32 20.23
CA GLY A 149 -8.21 37.12 21.38
C GLY A 149 -8.61 36.31 22.61
N PHE A 150 -9.87 36.44 23.05
CA PHE A 150 -10.45 35.77 24.21
C PHE A 150 -10.44 34.23 24.12
N MET A 151 -10.50 33.67 22.90
CA MET A 151 -10.60 32.24 22.63
C MET A 151 -9.26 31.56 22.35
N LYS A 152 -8.14 32.27 22.46
CA LYS A 152 -6.78 31.74 22.21
C LYS A 152 -5.97 31.73 23.52
N PRO A 153 -5.98 30.64 24.30
CA PRO A 153 -5.09 30.45 25.43
C PRO A 153 -3.67 30.09 24.97
N ASP A 154 -2.69 30.33 25.84
CA ASP A 154 -1.31 29.91 25.69
C ASP A 154 -1.10 28.56 26.36
N GLY A 155 -0.17 27.74 25.88
CA GLY A 155 0.04 26.43 26.48
C GLY A 155 1.09 25.59 25.82
N THR A 156 1.33 24.42 26.40
CA THR A 156 2.26 23.43 25.86
C THR A 156 1.66 22.05 25.99
N VAL A 157 1.72 21.29 24.90
CA VAL A 157 1.23 19.91 24.81
C VAL A 157 2.41 18.95 24.85
N TYR A 158 2.26 17.89 25.62
CA TYR A 158 3.25 16.86 25.89
C TYR A 158 2.64 15.50 25.54
N MET A 159 3.42 14.67 24.85
CA MET A 159 3.04 13.32 24.49
C MET A 159 3.90 12.33 25.28
N GLN A 160 3.27 11.39 25.97
CA GLN A 160 3.96 10.32 26.69
C GLN A 160 3.28 8.98 26.37
N GLY A 161 3.88 8.21 25.46
CA GLY A 161 3.23 7.03 24.88
C GLY A 161 1.85 7.42 24.32
N ASP A 162 0.82 6.71 24.76
CA ASP A 162 -0.57 6.96 24.33
C ASP A 162 -1.34 7.92 25.23
N THR A 163 -0.65 8.73 26.03
CA THR A 163 -1.27 9.77 26.86
C THR A 163 -0.85 11.14 26.37
N MET A 164 -1.83 11.96 26.01
CA MET A 164 -1.64 13.39 25.78
C MET A 164 -1.86 14.14 27.09
N MET A 165 -0.95 15.05 27.39
CA MET A 165 -1.12 16.02 28.46
C MET A 165 -0.89 17.44 27.95
N ALA A 166 -1.73 18.39 28.32
CA ALA A 166 -1.57 19.79 27.93
C ALA A 166 -1.63 20.72 29.13
N GLU A 167 -0.67 21.63 29.24
CA GLU A 167 -0.75 22.78 30.14
C GLU A 167 -1.40 23.93 29.38
N VAL A 168 -2.52 24.46 29.89
CA VAL A 168 -3.30 25.51 29.20
C VAL A 168 -3.53 26.68 30.14
N ARG A 169 -3.20 27.90 29.69
CA ARG A 169 -3.27 29.15 30.44
C ARG A 169 -3.93 30.25 29.62
N VAL A 170 -4.81 31.03 30.22
CA VAL A 170 -5.43 32.18 29.54
C VAL A 170 -4.50 33.41 29.66
N GLY A 171 -4.03 33.93 28.53
CA GLY A 171 -3.12 35.08 28.46
C GLY A 171 -3.82 36.46 28.48
N GLY A 172 -3.03 37.50 28.80
CA GLY A 172 -3.34 38.95 28.81
C GLY A 172 -4.79 39.44 28.57
N LYS A 173 -5.22 39.55 27.30
CA LYS A 173 -6.55 40.12 26.95
C LYS A 173 -7.75 39.23 27.34
N GLY A 174 -7.53 37.94 27.60
CA GLY A 174 -8.56 37.01 28.08
C GLY A 174 -8.79 37.09 29.60
N SER A 175 -7.83 37.60 30.38
CA SER A 175 -7.94 37.68 31.84
C SER A 175 -8.78 38.88 32.33
N ALA A 176 -9.12 39.82 31.45
CA ALA A 176 -9.68 41.12 31.82
C ALA A 176 -11.18 41.11 32.13
N ASN A 177 -11.89 39.99 31.93
CA ASN A 177 -13.35 39.93 32.12
C ASN A 177 -13.85 38.54 32.57
N THR A 178 -13.33 38.05 33.72
CA THR A 178 -13.67 36.72 34.27
C THR A 178 -14.91 36.70 35.17
N ASN A 179 -15.59 37.84 35.37
CA ASN A 179 -16.77 37.92 36.23
C ASN A 179 -17.91 37.06 35.68
N GLY A 180 -18.18 35.94 36.36
CA GLY A 180 -19.29 35.03 36.06
C GLY A 180 -18.88 33.73 35.36
N ILE A 181 -17.68 33.66 34.77
CA ILE A 181 -17.17 32.46 34.09
C ILE A 181 -16.83 31.38 35.12
N MET A 182 -17.36 30.18 34.94
CA MET A 182 -17.12 29.02 35.80
C MET A 182 -16.14 28.05 35.14
N PHE A 183 -16.32 27.79 33.84
CA PHE A 183 -15.47 26.93 33.01
C PHE A 183 -15.06 27.72 31.76
N HIS A 184 -13.83 28.23 31.72
CA HIS A 184 -13.40 29.17 30.70
C HIS A 184 -13.55 28.57 29.30
N PRO A 185 -14.37 29.17 28.40
CA PRO A 185 -14.64 28.61 27.08
C PRO A 185 -13.37 28.31 26.26
N ALA A 186 -12.37 29.19 26.35
CA ALA A 186 -11.08 28.99 25.67
C ALA A 186 -10.31 27.76 26.19
N ILE A 187 -10.35 27.47 27.49
CA ILE A 187 -9.70 26.28 28.07
C ILE A 187 -10.45 25.02 27.64
N MET A 188 -11.78 25.06 27.68
CA MET A 188 -12.62 23.94 27.23
C MET A 188 -12.40 23.63 25.74
N ASP A 189 -12.32 24.66 24.89
CA ASP A 189 -12.01 24.51 23.46
C ASP A 189 -10.58 23.96 23.25
N ALA A 190 -9.59 24.52 23.93
CA ALA A 190 -8.20 24.04 23.86
C ALA A 190 -8.09 22.57 24.24
N ALA A 191 -8.81 22.12 25.27
CA ALA A 191 -8.82 20.72 25.69
C ALA A 191 -9.36 19.79 24.59
N ALA A 192 -10.45 20.18 23.92
CA ALA A 192 -10.99 19.44 22.78
C ALA A 192 -10.05 19.46 21.56
N VAL A 193 -9.47 20.63 21.25
CA VAL A 193 -8.53 20.82 20.13
C VAL A 193 -7.26 20.01 20.32
N CYS A 194 -6.63 20.06 21.49
CA CYS A 194 -5.43 19.28 21.82
C CYS A 194 -5.72 17.78 21.74
N SER A 195 -6.87 17.35 22.28
CA SER A 195 -7.27 15.94 22.26
C SER A 195 -7.53 15.44 20.84
N ALA A 196 -8.26 16.21 20.03
CA ALA A 196 -8.49 15.89 18.62
C ALA A 196 -7.19 15.86 17.81
N TRP A 197 -6.28 16.80 18.07
CA TRP A 197 -4.96 16.85 17.44
C TRP A 197 -4.10 15.64 17.81
N ALA A 198 -4.05 15.26 19.09
CA ALA A 198 -3.26 14.12 19.56
C ALA A 198 -3.83 12.77 19.06
N VAL A 199 -5.15 12.65 18.95
CA VAL A 199 -5.79 11.51 18.27
C VAL A 199 -5.39 11.47 16.79
N GLY A 200 -5.27 12.62 16.14
CA GLY A 200 -4.76 12.73 14.78
C GLY A 200 -3.29 12.32 14.61
N LEU A 201 -2.50 12.31 15.69
CA LEU A 201 -1.13 11.78 15.69
C LEU A 201 -1.06 10.27 15.94
N SER A 202 -2.03 9.70 16.66
CA SER A 202 -2.02 8.29 17.11
C SER A 202 -2.70 7.32 16.14
N GLY A 203 -3.15 7.77 14.96
CA GLY A 203 -3.85 6.92 14.01
C GLY A 203 -3.81 7.42 12.56
N ASN A 204 -3.90 6.47 11.62
CA ASN A 204 -3.82 6.61 10.16
C ASN A 204 -5.04 7.31 9.49
N ALA A 205 -5.62 8.35 10.11
CA ALA A 205 -6.80 9.05 9.60
C ALA A 205 -6.52 10.53 9.31
N LEU A 206 -6.83 10.94 8.08
CA LEU A 206 -6.93 12.32 7.55
C LEU A 206 -7.10 13.37 8.65
N GLY A 207 -6.17 14.34 8.71
CA GLY A 207 -6.18 15.51 9.60
C GLY A 207 -7.29 16.52 9.28
N GLY A 208 -8.54 16.07 9.27
CA GLY A 208 -9.72 16.92 9.10
C GLY A 208 -10.23 17.47 10.43
N LEU A 209 -10.94 18.60 10.35
CA LEU A 209 -11.55 19.26 11.50
C LEU A 209 -12.68 18.40 12.09
N SER A 210 -12.67 18.17 13.40
CA SER A 210 -13.78 17.50 14.09
C SER A 210 -14.46 18.45 15.08
N LEU A 211 -15.80 18.45 15.11
CA LEU A 211 -16.59 19.24 16.06
C LEU A 211 -17.30 18.33 17.07
N PRO A 212 -17.36 18.70 18.36
CA PRO A 212 -18.15 17.97 19.36
C PRO A 212 -19.64 17.95 18.97
N LEU A 213 -20.27 16.77 19.05
CA LEU A 213 -21.71 16.59 18.85
C LEU A 213 -22.42 16.05 20.08
N PHE A 214 -21.71 15.27 20.90
CA PHE A 214 -22.29 14.61 22.06
C PHE A 214 -21.28 14.54 23.20
N VAL A 215 -21.76 14.70 24.44
CA VAL A 215 -21.01 14.41 25.66
C VAL A 215 -21.91 13.57 26.56
N ARG A 216 -21.44 12.38 26.94
CA ARG A 216 -22.21 11.49 27.82
C ARG A 216 -22.38 12.07 29.20
N SER A 217 -21.30 12.52 29.82
CA SER A 217 -21.39 13.29 31.06
C SER A 217 -20.27 14.31 31.25
N PHE A 218 -20.58 15.38 31.95
CA PHE A 218 -19.63 16.36 32.45
C PHE A 218 -19.94 16.70 33.91
N ARG A 219 -18.90 16.73 34.73
CA ARG A 219 -18.96 17.12 36.15
C ARG A 219 -17.65 17.77 36.58
N ALA A 220 -17.73 18.64 37.58
CA ALA A 220 -16.58 19.32 38.13
C ALA A 220 -16.71 19.56 39.64
N THR A 221 -15.59 19.48 40.34
CA THR A 221 -15.44 19.75 41.78
C THR A 221 -14.80 21.11 42.04
N ALA A 222 -14.10 21.69 41.06
CA ALA A 222 -13.58 23.05 41.11
C ALA A 222 -13.83 23.83 39.80
N LEU A 223 -13.69 25.15 39.86
CA LEU A 223 -13.80 26.04 38.70
C LEU A 223 -12.53 25.99 37.84
N ILE A 224 -12.67 26.12 36.53
CA ILE A 224 -11.55 26.10 35.57
C ILE A 224 -11.51 27.45 34.86
N GLN A 225 -10.83 28.44 35.44
CA GLN A 225 -10.93 29.83 34.98
C GLN A 225 -9.70 30.34 34.21
N ASN A 226 -8.49 30.07 34.71
CA ASN A 226 -7.28 30.72 34.19
C ASN A 226 -6.17 29.74 33.77
N HIS A 227 -6.05 28.61 34.46
CA HIS A 227 -4.97 27.64 34.26
C HIS A 227 -5.46 26.25 34.64
N CYS A 228 -5.16 25.25 33.82
CA CYS A 228 -5.33 23.85 34.15
C CYS A 228 -4.34 22.96 33.39
N PHE A 229 -4.26 21.71 33.82
CA PHE A 229 -3.68 20.63 33.03
C PHE A 229 -4.79 19.75 32.47
N VAL A 230 -4.64 19.30 31.23
CA VAL A 230 -5.59 18.45 30.52
C VAL A 230 -4.92 17.11 30.26
N ARG A 231 -5.64 16.00 30.43
CA ARG A 231 -5.19 14.64 30.08
C ARG A 231 -6.21 13.97 29.17
N ALA A 232 -5.73 13.30 28.12
CA ALA A 232 -6.52 12.38 27.30
C ALA A 232 -5.73 11.09 27.03
N ARG A 233 -6.41 9.93 27.13
CA ARG A 233 -5.81 8.61 26.84
C ARG A 233 -6.23 8.13 25.45
N LEU A 234 -5.27 8.02 24.55
CA LEU A 234 -5.50 7.87 23.11
C LEU A 234 -5.93 6.44 22.73
N GLN A 235 -5.42 5.41 23.43
CA GLN A 235 -5.88 4.02 23.27
C GLN A 235 -7.37 3.80 23.64
N SER A 236 -7.95 4.68 24.46
CA SER A 236 -9.36 4.56 24.87
C SER A 236 -10.35 5.13 23.84
N VAL A 237 -9.85 5.67 22.72
CA VAL A 237 -10.68 6.32 21.71
C VAL A 237 -11.39 5.29 20.83
N GLN A 238 -12.71 5.30 20.87
CA GLN A 238 -13.54 4.43 20.03
C GLN A 238 -13.85 5.12 18.70
N HIS A 239 -13.69 4.37 17.61
CA HIS A 239 -13.98 4.83 16.25
C HIS A 239 -15.29 4.22 15.75
N LYS A 240 -16.27 5.06 15.40
CA LYS A 240 -17.52 4.62 14.76
C LYS A 240 -17.83 5.49 13.55
N GLY A 241 -17.28 5.10 12.40
CA GLY A 241 -17.37 5.89 11.16
C GLY A 241 -16.70 7.25 11.33
N ASP A 242 -17.45 8.34 11.14
CA ASP A 242 -16.97 9.72 11.29
C ASP A 242 -16.94 10.25 12.72
N VAL A 243 -17.42 9.44 13.68
CA VAL A 243 -17.57 9.86 15.07
C VAL A 243 -16.47 9.20 15.91
N ARG A 244 -15.77 10.02 16.69
CA ARG A 244 -14.72 9.61 17.61
C ARG A 244 -15.17 9.89 19.03
N TYR A 245 -15.08 8.89 19.91
CA TYR A 245 -15.42 9.03 21.33
C TYR A 245 -14.16 9.15 22.17
N MET A 246 -14.08 10.16 23.04
CA MET A 246 -12.92 10.36 23.91
C MET A 246 -13.31 10.88 25.30
N THR A 247 -12.51 10.55 26.31
CA THR A 247 -12.64 11.13 27.66
C THR A 247 -11.52 12.13 27.90
N ILE A 248 -11.88 13.32 28.39
CA ILE A 248 -10.96 14.43 28.67
C ILE A 248 -11.03 14.74 30.16
N GLU A 249 -9.88 14.82 30.81
CA GLU A 249 -9.76 15.04 32.25
C GLU A 249 -9.01 16.33 32.53
N PHE A 250 -9.43 17.08 33.56
CA PHE A 250 -8.87 18.36 33.93
C PHE A 250 -8.29 18.30 35.34
N PHE A 251 -7.12 18.88 35.52
CA PHE A 251 -6.37 18.90 36.78
C PHE A 251 -5.99 20.33 37.15
N ASP A 252 -5.94 20.61 38.45
CA ASP A 252 -5.48 21.89 38.98
C ASP A 252 -3.94 22.00 38.96
N ALA A 253 -3.42 23.15 39.41
CA ALA A 253 -1.98 23.41 39.45
C ALA A 253 -1.19 22.49 40.40
N SER A 254 -1.86 21.83 41.34
CA SER A 254 -1.27 20.83 42.25
C SER A 254 -1.32 19.41 41.69
N GLY A 255 -1.96 19.22 40.53
CA GLY A 255 -2.12 17.93 39.87
C GLY A 255 -3.34 17.13 40.32
N HIS A 256 -4.25 17.68 41.13
CA HIS A 256 -5.48 16.98 41.51
C HIS A 256 -6.54 17.12 40.41
N LYS A 257 -7.25 16.03 40.09
CA LYS A 257 -8.35 16.05 39.12
C LYS A 257 -9.51 16.89 39.66
N VAL A 258 -10.02 17.79 38.82
CA VAL A 258 -11.08 18.75 39.18
C VAL A 258 -12.30 18.71 38.26
N ALA A 259 -12.17 18.15 37.07
CA ALA A 259 -13.30 17.92 36.17
C ALA A 259 -13.02 16.80 35.17
N GLU A 260 -14.07 16.29 34.54
CA GLU A 260 -13.95 15.39 33.40
C GLU A 260 -15.13 15.52 32.43
N VAL A 261 -14.84 15.28 31.15
CA VAL A 261 -15.79 15.09 30.07
C VAL A 261 -15.71 13.61 29.67
N VAL A 262 -16.75 12.84 29.93
CA VAL A 262 -16.81 11.40 29.65
C VAL A 262 -17.46 11.15 28.30
N GLU A 263 -16.85 10.29 27.48
CA GLU A 263 -17.35 9.86 26.16
C GLU A 263 -17.84 11.03 25.28
N MET A 264 -16.99 12.04 25.08
CA MET A 264 -17.23 13.09 24.09
C MET A 264 -17.14 12.51 22.68
N ALA A 265 -18.27 12.52 21.97
CA ALA A 265 -18.34 12.17 20.56
C ALA A 265 -18.09 13.41 19.68
N SER A 266 -17.05 13.36 18.87
CA SER A 266 -16.71 14.40 17.89
C SER A 266 -16.86 13.86 16.47
N LYS A 267 -17.54 14.61 15.60
CA LYS A 267 -17.76 14.24 14.20
C LYS A 267 -16.86 15.02 13.28
N LEU A 268 -16.26 14.32 12.31
CA LEU A 268 -15.47 14.93 11.25
C LEU A 268 -16.34 15.83 10.35
N VAL A 269 -15.88 17.06 10.11
CA VAL A 269 -16.50 18.02 9.21
C VAL A 269 -16.08 17.69 7.78
N ARG A 270 -17.00 17.15 6.98
CA ARG A 270 -16.77 16.73 5.58
C ARG A 270 -17.27 17.73 4.53
N ASP A 271 -18.16 18.65 4.91
CA ASP A 271 -18.85 19.57 4.00
C ASP A 271 -18.98 20.98 4.64
N PRO A 272 -18.30 22.01 4.11
CA PRO A 272 -18.45 23.40 4.55
C PRO A 272 -19.88 23.95 4.35
N GLY A 273 -20.68 23.38 3.44
CA GLY A 273 -22.05 23.81 3.14
C GLY A 273 -23.05 23.64 4.28
N GLN A 274 -22.70 22.88 5.33
CA GLN A 274 -23.51 22.78 6.55
C GLN A 274 -23.54 24.08 7.37
N PHE A 275 -22.56 24.97 7.18
CA PHE A 275 -22.40 26.20 7.96
C PHE A 275 -22.93 27.43 7.23
N ASP A 276 -23.14 27.35 5.90
CA ASP A 276 -23.69 28.42 5.07
C ASP A 276 -24.39 27.94 3.78
N PRO A 277 -25.73 27.96 3.72
CA PRO A 277 -26.48 27.71 2.48
C PRO A 277 -26.25 28.75 1.38
N ALA A 278 -25.76 29.96 1.72
CA ALA A 278 -25.52 31.04 0.76
C ALA A 278 -24.15 30.93 0.07
N ARG A 279 -23.19 30.20 0.67
CA ARG A 279 -21.88 29.88 0.07
C ARG A 279 -21.92 28.82 -1.02
N VAL A 280 -23.07 28.19 -1.27
CA VAL A 280 -23.32 27.41 -2.50
C VAL A 280 -23.32 28.32 -3.74
N LEU A 281 -23.30 29.65 -3.56
CA LEU A 281 -23.25 30.64 -4.62
C LEU A 281 -22.25 31.77 -4.30
N GLN A 282 -20.94 31.50 -4.33
CA GLN A 282 -19.95 32.44 -4.92
C GLN A 282 -18.49 31.91 -4.92
N PRO A 283 -17.71 32.18 -6.00
CA PRO A 283 -16.35 31.68 -6.18
C PRO A 283 -15.27 32.52 -5.48
N LEU A 284 -14.14 31.86 -5.17
CA LEU A 284 -12.88 32.45 -4.69
C LEU A 284 -12.31 33.50 -5.66
N GLN A 285 -12.35 34.78 -5.28
CA GLN A 285 -11.38 35.81 -5.66
C GLN A 285 -11.08 36.64 -4.39
N GLN A 286 -10.06 36.23 -3.61
CA GLN A 286 -8.67 36.72 -3.58
C GLN A 286 -8.44 37.97 -2.72
N ALA A 287 -7.34 37.95 -1.97
CA ALA A 287 -6.88 39.03 -1.09
C ALA A 287 -6.48 40.32 -1.85
N PRO A 288 -6.11 41.38 -1.13
CA PRO A 288 -6.83 42.65 -0.99
C PRO A 288 -6.59 43.64 -2.16
N ALA A 289 -7.47 44.64 -2.32
CA ALA A 289 -7.23 45.80 -3.19
C ALA A 289 -6.98 47.09 -2.37
N PRO A 290 -6.01 47.94 -2.76
CA PRO A 290 -5.91 49.31 -2.28
C PRO A 290 -6.92 50.23 -3.01
N ALA A 291 -7.38 51.24 -2.27
CA ALA A 291 -8.01 52.50 -2.71
C ALA A 291 -9.37 52.47 -3.46
N GLN A 292 -10.11 53.56 -3.23
CA GLN A 292 -11.55 53.78 -3.42
C GLN A 292 -12.08 53.81 -4.87
N PRO A 293 -13.42 53.72 -5.07
CA PRO A 293 -14.05 53.36 -6.33
C PRO A 293 -14.44 54.55 -7.21
N PHE A 294 -14.38 54.36 -8.53
CA PHE A 294 -15.24 55.07 -9.48
C PHE A 294 -15.63 54.18 -10.69
N ALA A 295 -16.94 54.15 -10.97
CA ALA A 295 -17.62 53.84 -12.23
C ALA A 295 -17.50 52.42 -12.87
N SER A 296 -18.38 51.47 -12.51
CA SER A 296 -18.66 50.28 -13.36
C SER A 296 -20.01 49.54 -13.13
N SER A 297 -21.02 50.14 -12.48
CA SER A 297 -22.27 49.46 -12.09
C SER A 297 -23.23 49.03 -13.23
N ARG A 298 -22.86 49.18 -14.50
CA ARG A 298 -23.73 48.79 -15.65
C ARG A 298 -23.37 47.43 -16.28
N GLN A 299 -22.15 46.91 -16.10
CA GLN A 299 -21.73 45.65 -16.75
C GLN A 299 -22.13 44.39 -15.96
N GLU A 300 -22.22 44.46 -14.62
CA GLU A 300 -22.62 43.31 -13.79
C GLU A 300 -24.10 42.91 -13.98
N GLY A 301 -24.98 43.89 -14.18
CA GLY A 301 -26.42 43.63 -14.45
C GLY A 301 -26.67 42.88 -15.76
N ALA A 302 -25.86 43.16 -16.80
CA ALA A 302 -25.96 42.48 -18.09
C ALA A 302 -25.47 41.02 -18.02
N ARG A 303 -24.47 40.74 -17.17
CA ARG A 303 -23.91 39.40 -16.98
C ARG A 303 -24.86 38.47 -16.22
N ALA A 304 -25.53 38.97 -15.20
CA ALA A 304 -26.51 38.21 -14.42
C ALA A 304 -27.76 37.85 -15.24
N ALA A 305 -28.26 38.78 -16.07
CA ALA A 305 -29.39 38.52 -16.96
C ALA A 305 -29.08 37.44 -18.01
N ARG A 306 -27.85 37.44 -18.55
CA ARG A 306 -27.43 36.49 -19.58
C ARG A 306 -27.13 35.09 -19.05
N ALA A 307 -26.60 34.98 -17.82
CA ALA A 307 -26.47 33.69 -17.14
C ALA A 307 -27.83 33.02 -16.96
N PHE A 308 -28.87 33.77 -16.60
CA PHE A 308 -30.24 33.25 -16.45
C PHE A 308 -30.84 32.77 -17.79
N GLU A 309 -30.61 33.50 -18.90
CA GLU A 309 -31.03 33.07 -20.24
C GLU A 309 -30.31 31.80 -20.71
N LEU A 310 -29.00 31.69 -20.42
CA LEU A 310 -28.20 30.50 -20.72
C LEU A 310 -28.63 29.30 -19.87
N GLU A 311 -28.91 29.47 -18.57
CA GLU A 311 -29.46 28.41 -17.72
C GLU A 311 -30.76 27.86 -18.29
N HIS A 312 -31.66 28.74 -18.73
CA HIS A 312 -32.93 28.32 -19.32
C HIS A 312 -32.73 27.56 -20.65
N SER A 313 -31.82 28.04 -21.49
CA SER A 313 -31.53 27.44 -22.80
C SER A 313 -30.84 26.07 -22.68
N LEU A 314 -29.87 25.95 -21.79
CA LEU A 314 -29.19 24.69 -21.47
C LEU A 314 -30.16 23.68 -20.85
N ARG A 315 -31.04 24.13 -19.95
CA ARG A 315 -32.08 23.28 -19.36
C ARG A 315 -33.06 22.75 -20.41
N GLN A 316 -33.40 23.54 -21.42
CA GLN A 316 -34.23 23.08 -22.55
C GLN A 316 -33.52 22.08 -23.46
N LEU A 317 -32.20 22.22 -23.68
CA LEU A 317 -31.40 21.25 -24.43
C LEU A 317 -31.36 19.90 -23.72
N VAL A 318 -31.05 19.91 -22.42
CA VAL A 318 -31.01 18.71 -21.58
C VAL A 318 -32.40 18.05 -21.49
N ALA A 319 -33.47 18.84 -21.34
CA ALA A 319 -34.85 18.34 -21.32
C ALA A 319 -35.27 17.64 -22.62
N ARG A 320 -34.91 18.23 -23.77
CA ARG A 320 -35.16 17.63 -25.10
C ARG A 320 -34.46 16.29 -25.27
N ARG A 321 -33.24 16.16 -24.77
CA ARG A 321 -32.44 14.93 -24.88
C ARG A 321 -32.93 13.82 -23.96
N LEU A 322 -33.39 14.16 -22.76
CA LEU A 322 -33.92 13.19 -21.81
C LEU A 322 -35.40 12.84 -22.08
N HIS A 323 -36.04 13.44 -23.09
CA HIS A 323 -37.48 13.33 -23.35
C HIS A 323 -38.35 13.68 -22.14
N ARG A 324 -37.90 14.66 -21.32
CA ARG A 324 -38.59 15.11 -20.11
C ARG A 324 -39.04 16.56 -20.26
N ARG A 325 -40.01 16.97 -19.44
CA ARG A 325 -40.42 18.38 -19.37
C ARG A 325 -39.29 19.21 -18.77
N THR A 326 -39.06 20.41 -19.30
CA THR A 326 -38.02 21.34 -18.81
C THR A 326 -38.12 21.57 -17.29
N SER A 327 -39.34 21.61 -16.75
CA SER A 327 -39.61 21.76 -15.30
C SER A 327 -39.07 20.61 -14.43
N GLU A 328 -38.87 19.41 -14.99
CA GLU A 328 -38.37 18.23 -14.28
C GLU A 328 -36.84 18.12 -14.28
N ILE A 329 -36.15 18.91 -15.10
CA ILE A 329 -34.70 18.97 -15.13
C ILE A 329 -34.20 19.89 -14.02
N SER A 330 -33.39 19.33 -13.11
CA SER A 330 -32.73 20.09 -12.05
C SER A 330 -31.56 20.89 -12.61
N LEU A 331 -31.28 22.08 -12.05
CA LEU A 331 -30.14 22.91 -12.45
C LEU A 331 -28.84 22.53 -11.72
N HIS A 332 -28.95 21.85 -10.57
CA HIS A 332 -27.85 21.56 -9.65
C HIS A 332 -27.55 20.05 -9.50
N MET A 333 -28.26 19.21 -10.23
CA MET A 333 -27.98 17.77 -10.29
C MET A 333 -26.89 17.52 -11.34
N GLY A 334 -26.06 16.50 -11.13
CA GLY A 334 -25.02 16.16 -12.09
C GLY A 334 -25.61 15.56 -13.38
N TYR A 335 -24.97 15.76 -14.53
CA TYR A 335 -25.49 15.23 -15.80
C TYR A 335 -25.69 13.70 -15.81
N TYR A 336 -24.77 12.94 -15.22
CA TYR A 336 -24.89 11.48 -15.09
C TYR A 336 -25.99 11.07 -14.12
N GLU A 337 -26.20 11.83 -13.03
CA GLU A 337 -27.30 11.61 -12.09
C GLU A 337 -28.67 11.87 -12.75
N MET A 338 -28.72 12.69 -13.82
CA MET A 338 -29.90 12.86 -14.67
C MET A 338 -30.10 11.75 -15.71
N GLY A 339 -29.16 10.82 -15.83
CA GLY A 339 -29.21 9.70 -16.78
C GLY A 339 -28.56 9.99 -18.15
N LEU A 340 -27.74 11.04 -18.27
CA LEU A 340 -26.93 11.27 -19.48
C LEU A 340 -25.68 10.39 -19.45
N ASP A 341 -25.42 9.65 -20.52
CA ASP A 341 -24.17 8.90 -20.71
C ASP A 341 -23.10 9.74 -21.43
N SER A 342 -21.89 9.20 -21.56
CA SER A 342 -20.76 9.89 -22.18
C SER A 342 -21.00 10.23 -23.66
N SER A 343 -21.84 9.47 -24.39
CA SER A 343 -22.18 9.77 -25.78
C SER A 343 -23.18 10.92 -25.88
N ALA A 344 -24.19 10.94 -25.01
CA ALA A 344 -25.17 12.00 -24.91
C ALA A 344 -24.53 13.33 -24.45
N LEU A 345 -23.50 13.26 -23.61
CA LEU A 345 -22.70 14.42 -23.18
C LEU A 345 -21.89 15.03 -24.32
N LEU A 346 -21.24 14.21 -25.17
CA LEU A 346 -20.49 14.71 -26.32
C LEU A 346 -21.41 15.39 -27.36
N GLU A 347 -22.60 14.82 -27.60
CA GLU A 347 -23.59 15.46 -28.46
C GLU A 347 -24.16 16.75 -27.85
N LEU A 348 -24.27 16.80 -26.51
CA LEU A 348 -24.68 17.99 -25.78
C LEU A 348 -23.65 19.12 -25.94
N VAL A 349 -22.34 18.83 -25.85
CA VAL A 349 -21.27 19.80 -26.16
C VAL A 349 -21.47 20.38 -27.55
N ARG A 350 -21.69 19.53 -28.56
CA ARG A 350 -21.89 19.96 -29.95
C ARG A 350 -23.13 20.87 -30.12
N SER A 351 -24.23 20.52 -29.45
CA SER A 351 -25.45 21.37 -29.44
C SER A 351 -25.23 22.70 -28.69
N ILE A 352 -24.32 22.75 -27.72
CA ILE A 352 -23.94 23.98 -27.02
C ILE A 352 -23.04 24.84 -27.92
N GLU A 353 -22.06 24.25 -28.62
CA GLU A 353 -21.22 24.95 -29.59
C GLU A 353 -22.04 25.63 -30.70
N GLU A 354 -23.06 24.92 -31.22
CA GLU A 354 -24.02 25.46 -32.19
C GLU A 354 -24.85 26.62 -31.61
N MET A 355 -25.19 26.55 -30.31
CA MET A 355 -25.96 27.59 -29.62
C MET A 355 -25.15 28.87 -29.38
N ILE A 356 -23.85 28.75 -29.08
CA ILE A 356 -23.01 29.89 -28.69
C ILE A 356 -22.07 30.39 -29.80
N GLY A 357 -21.92 29.64 -30.89
CA GLY A 357 -21.07 30.00 -32.03
C GLY A 357 -19.56 29.96 -31.74
N ALA A 358 -19.11 29.16 -30.78
CA ALA A 358 -17.71 29.00 -30.39
C ALA A 358 -17.36 27.54 -30.10
N GLU A 359 -16.15 27.11 -30.46
CA GLU A 359 -15.62 25.78 -30.13
C GLU A 359 -15.34 25.66 -28.63
N LEU A 360 -15.79 24.56 -28.01
CA LEU A 360 -15.61 24.27 -26.59
C LEU A 360 -14.74 23.04 -26.40
N THR A 361 -13.97 22.99 -25.31
CA THR A 361 -13.23 21.77 -24.96
C THR A 361 -14.22 20.68 -24.54
N PRO A 362 -14.10 19.43 -25.03
CA PRO A 362 -15.04 18.37 -24.65
C PRO A 362 -14.97 17.96 -23.18
N THR A 363 -13.91 18.35 -22.46
CA THR A 363 -13.77 18.17 -21.00
C THR A 363 -14.67 19.11 -20.19
N LEU A 364 -15.26 20.13 -20.82
CA LEU A 364 -15.99 21.20 -20.13
C LEU A 364 -17.14 20.69 -19.25
N LEU A 365 -17.88 19.67 -19.71
CA LEU A 365 -19.00 19.07 -18.94
C LEU A 365 -18.52 18.18 -17.78
N PHE A 366 -17.23 17.85 -17.74
CA PHE A 366 -16.58 17.16 -16.62
C PHE A 366 -15.99 18.15 -15.61
N GLU A 367 -15.63 19.35 -16.08
CA GLU A 367 -15.17 20.47 -15.26
C GLU A 367 -16.32 21.20 -14.57
N TYR A 368 -17.45 21.36 -15.27
CA TYR A 368 -18.69 21.97 -14.77
C TYR A 368 -19.80 20.92 -14.83
N THR A 369 -20.02 20.25 -13.71
CA THR A 369 -20.82 19.00 -13.66
C THR A 369 -22.32 19.23 -13.65
N THR A 370 -22.77 20.48 -13.52
CA THR A 370 -24.18 20.89 -13.45
C THR A 370 -24.52 21.99 -14.46
N ILE A 371 -25.81 22.11 -14.82
CA ILE A 371 -26.30 23.15 -15.75
C ILE A 371 -26.00 24.56 -15.23
N ALA A 372 -26.12 24.78 -13.91
CA ALA A 372 -25.83 26.07 -13.28
C ALA A 372 -24.34 26.45 -13.38
N GLU A 373 -23.44 25.50 -13.09
CA GLU A 373 -21.99 25.71 -13.19
C GLU A 373 -21.56 26.05 -14.63
N LEU A 374 -22.11 25.34 -15.62
CA LEU A 374 -21.82 25.57 -17.02
C LEU A 374 -22.36 26.91 -17.52
N ALA A 375 -23.59 27.29 -17.14
CA ALA A 375 -24.19 28.55 -17.54
C ALA A 375 -23.40 29.75 -17.01
N ALA A 376 -22.93 29.68 -15.77
CA ALA A 376 -22.09 30.70 -15.16
C ALA A 376 -20.74 30.85 -15.90
N HIS A 377 -20.15 29.73 -16.33
CA HIS A 377 -18.91 29.73 -17.10
C HIS A 377 -19.09 30.33 -18.51
N LEU A 378 -20.13 29.93 -19.25
CA LEU A 378 -20.42 30.43 -20.60
C LEU A 378 -20.80 31.91 -20.62
N ALA A 379 -21.49 32.39 -19.58
CA ALA A 379 -21.79 33.81 -19.38
C ALA A 379 -20.53 34.65 -19.12
N ALA A 380 -19.44 34.04 -18.64
CA ALA A 380 -18.15 34.70 -18.44
C ALA A 380 -17.33 34.80 -19.75
N LEU A 381 -17.45 33.81 -20.63
CA LEU A 381 -16.74 33.73 -21.92
C LEU A 381 -17.29 34.71 -22.98
N THR A 382 -18.61 34.86 -23.07
CA THR A 382 -19.28 35.71 -24.07
C THR A 382 -19.14 37.22 -23.84
N VAL A 383 -18.67 37.66 -22.66
CA VAL A 383 -18.38 39.07 -22.35
C VAL A 383 -17.00 39.52 -22.85
N ARG A 384 -16.13 38.57 -23.26
CA ARG A 384 -14.79 38.86 -23.80
C ARG A 384 -14.71 38.95 -25.32
N GLY A 385 -15.82 38.79 -26.04
CA GLY A 385 -15.86 38.88 -27.50
C GLY A 385 -16.48 40.20 -27.99
N LEU A 386 -15.71 40.94 -28.78
CA LEU A 386 -15.98 42.26 -29.42
C LEU A 386 -15.53 43.48 -28.60
N ASP A 387 -14.21 43.67 -28.49
CA ASP A 387 -13.54 44.96 -28.73
C ASP A 387 -12.02 44.72 -28.70
N VAL A 388 -11.45 44.52 -29.90
CA VAL A 388 -10.00 44.51 -30.11
C VAL A 388 -9.62 45.90 -30.60
N GLU A 389 -9.09 46.74 -29.72
CA GLU A 389 -8.02 47.69 -30.01
C GLU A 389 -7.66 48.52 -28.75
N ASN A 390 -6.35 48.56 -28.45
CA ASN A 390 -5.67 49.44 -27.48
C ASN A 390 -5.80 49.15 -25.96
N ALA A 391 -4.85 48.37 -25.44
CA ALA A 391 -4.17 48.71 -24.18
C ALA A 391 -2.76 48.10 -24.15
N LYS A 392 -1.73 48.96 -24.08
CA LYS A 392 -0.31 48.60 -23.91
C LYS A 392 -0.03 48.11 -22.48
N PRO A 393 0.99 47.27 -22.28
CA PRO A 393 1.36 46.77 -20.95
C PRO A 393 2.02 47.88 -20.12
N ILE A 394 1.56 48.07 -18.87
CA ILE A 394 2.26 48.88 -17.88
C ILE A 394 3.14 47.94 -17.06
N VAL A 395 4.44 48.17 -17.18
CA VAL A 395 5.49 47.66 -16.29
C VAL A 395 5.48 48.55 -15.05
N ASP A 396 5.57 47.96 -13.86
CA ASP A 396 5.96 48.74 -12.68
C ASP A 396 6.95 47.97 -11.80
N GLU A 397 7.97 48.72 -11.41
CA GLU A 397 9.27 48.29 -10.89
C GLU A 397 9.20 47.93 -9.40
N ALA A 398 9.89 46.86 -9.01
CA ALA A 398 10.20 46.56 -7.62
C ALA A 398 11.51 47.25 -7.21
N ALA A 399 11.49 47.93 -6.06
CA ALA A 399 12.67 48.50 -5.41
C ALA A 399 12.77 48.02 -3.94
N PRO A 400 13.98 48.00 -3.35
CA PRO A 400 14.46 46.84 -2.60
C PRO A 400 14.75 47.07 -1.10
N GLY A 401 14.73 45.97 -0.35
CA GLY A 401 15.68 45.70 0.74
C GLY A 401 15.16 45.86 2.17
N GLU A 402 15.18 44.76 2.93
CA GLU A 402 15.79 44.76 4.27
C GLU A 402 16.30 43.36 4.66
N ARG A 403 17.46 43.37 5.30
CA ARG A 403 18.47 42.31 5.39
C ARG A 403 18.12 41.24 6.43
N PHE A 404 18.17 39.97 6.05
CA PHE A 404 18.22 38.86 6.99
C PHE A 404 19.52 38.90 7.81
N ARG A 405 19.37 38.98 9.15
CA ARG A 405 20.47 38.86 10.09
C ARG A 405 20.90 37.39 10.20
N ARG A 406 22.20 37.17 9.94
CA ARG A 406 22.95 35.94 10.22
C ARG A 406 23.29 35.87 11.70
N GLY A 407 23.08 34.72 12.32
CA GLY A 407 23.53 34.32 13.67
C GLY A 407 22.74 33.08 14.11
N ALA A 408 23.30 31.94 14.49
CA ALA A 408 24.69 31.54 14.73
C ALA A 408 24.87 30.09 14.21
N GLU A 409 26.07 29.79 13.72
CA GLU A 409 26.47 28.45 13.30
C GLU A 409 26.45 27.49 14.50
N VAL A 410 25.55 26.51 14.45
CA VAL A 410 25.85 25.17 14.96
C VAL A 410 26.23 24.36 13.72
N GLN A 411 27.51 23.99 13.61
CA GLN A 411 27.96 23.05 12.60
C GLN A 411 27.36 21.67 12.91
N LEU A 412 26.18 21.40 12.36
CA LEU A 412 25.71 20.05 12.10
C LEU A 412 26.06 19.77 10.64
N THR A 413 26.99 18.84 10.41
CA THR A 413 27.21 18.27 9.08
C THR A 413 25.86 17.79 8.52
N PRO A 414 25.41 18.28 7.36
CA PRO A 414 24.11 17.90 6.82
C PRO A 414 24.15 16.43 6.40
N ARG A 415 23.36 15.57 7.05
CA ARG A 415 22.97 14.27 6.48
C ARG A 415 21.88 14.55 5.45
N THR A 416 22.24 14.56 4.17
CA THR A 416 21.39 15.06 3.06
C THR A 416 20.32 14.08 2.55
N HIS A 417 20.23 12.86 3.10
CA HIS A 417 19.44 11.75 2.53
C HIS A 417 18.39 11.13 3.47
N GLU A 418 18.02 11.76 4.58
CA GLU A 418 17.19 11.15 5.65
C GLU A 418 15.80 10.58 5.23
N ARG A 419 15.34 10.80 3.98
CA ARG A 419 14.04 10.29 3.47
C ARG A 419 14.12 9.60 2.12
N ASP A 420 15.31 9.44 1.54
CA ASP A 420 15.49 8.80 0.25
C ASP A 420 15.40 7.28 0.41
N ILE A 421 14.60 6.63 -0.43
CA ILE A 421 14.45 5.17 -0.42
C ILE A 421 15.10 4.62 -1.69
N ALA A 422 16.07 3.72 -1.53
CA ALA A 422 16.71 3.02 -2.62
C ALA A 422 15.86 1.84 -3.09
N ILE A 423 15.72 1.70 -4.41
CA ILE A 423 15.30 0.45 -5.06
C ILE A 423 16.58 -0.35 -5.30
N ILE A 424 16.80 -1.41 -4.54
CA ILE A 424 18.04 -2.22 -4.62
C ILE A 424 17.88 -3.45 -5.52
N SER A 425 16.65 -3.88 -5.79
CA SER A 425 16.38 -4.99 -6.72
C SER A 425 14.96 -4.90 -7.28
N VAL A 426 14.78 -5.49 -8.45
CA VAL A 426 13.51 -5.56 -9.18
C VAL A 426 13.31 -6.97 -9.75
N ALA A 427 12.10 -7.50 -9.65
CA ALA A 427 11.72 -8.76 -10.27
C ALA A 427 10.30 -8.67 -10.84
N GLY A 428 10.01 -9.44 -11.88
CA GLY A 428 8.65 -9.52 -12.41
C GLY A 428 8.51 -10.33 -13.69
N ARG A 429 7.27 -10.74 -13.95
CA ARG A 429 6.79 -11.39 -15.17
C ARG A 429 5.68 -10.53 -15.75
N PHE A 430 5.78 -10.27 -17.04
CA PHE A 430 4.86 -9.44 -17.82
C PHE A 430 4.47 -10.18 -19.10
N PRO A 431 3.45 -9.72 -19.83
CA PRO A 431 3.06 -10.35 -21.08
C PRO A 431 4.24 -10.48 -22.05
N GLN A 432 4.48 -11.70 -22.52
CA GLN A 432 5.62 -12.06 -23.37
C GLN A 432 7.02 -11.72 -22.81
N ALA A 433 7.15 -11.62 -21.47
CA ALA A 433 8.42 -11.40 -20.77
C ALA A 433 8.45 -12.19 -19.46
N ARG A 434 9.31 -13.20 -19.39
CA ARG A 434 9.45 -14.11 -18.25
C ARG A 434 10.27 -13.53 -17.10
N ASN A 435 10.97 -12.42 -17.36
CA ASN A 435 11.79 -11.72 -16.40
C ASN A 435 11.94 -10.24 -16.81
N VAL A 436 12.57 -9.44 -15.96
CA VAL A 436 12.73 -7.99 -16.17
C VAL A 436 13.67 -7.69 -17.35
N ALA A 437 14.63 -8.56 -17.67
CA ALA A 437 15.54 -8.36 -18.80
C ALA A 437 14.80 -8.50 -20.15
N GLU A 438 13.97 -9.54 -20.31
CA GLU A 438 13.08 -9.68 -21.46
C GLU A 438 12.07 -8.53 -21.55
N PHE A 439 11.56 -8.07 -20.40
CA PHE A 439 10.67 -6.92 -20.35
C PHE A 439 11.35 -5.64 -20.85
N TRP A 440 12.59 -5.40 -20.45
CA TRP A 440 13.39 -4.29 -20.96
C TRP A 440 13.58 -4.37 -22.48
N GLU A 441 13.93 -5.54 -23.03
CA GLU A 441 14.10 -5.71 -24.47
C GLU A 441 12.79 -5.49 -25.23
N ASN A 442 11.66 -5.97 -24.71
CA ASN A 442 10.35 -5.71 -25.28
C ASN A 442 10.02 -4.20 -25.29
N LEU A 443 10.27 -3.50 -24.18
CA LEU A 443 10.08 -2.06 -24.08
C LEU A 443 10.99 -1.29 -25.04
N ARG A 444 12.28 -1.62 -25.06
CA ARG A 444 13.30 -1.01 -25.93
C ARG A 444 12.94 -1.15 -27.41
N ALA A 445 12.38 -2.29 -27.79
CA ALA A 445 11.92 -2.57 -29.15
C ALA A 445 10.55 -1.93 -29.49
N GLY A 446 9.85 -1.34 -28.52
CA GLY A 446 8.48 -0.85 -28.70
C GLY A 446 7.50 -1.99 -29.03
N LYS A 447 7.70 -3.18 -28.47
CA LYS A 447 6.92 -4.38 -28.78
C LYS A 447 5.47 -4.26 -28.26
N ASP A 448 4.53 -4.66 -29.10
CA ASP A 448 3.12 -4.85 -28.74
C ASP A 448 2.93 -6.25 -28.15
N CYS A 449 2.57 -6.33 -26.87
CA CYS A 449 2.43 -7.59 -26.15
C CYS A 449 0.95 -8.01 -25.98
N ILE A 450 0.01 -7.29 -26.62
CA ILE A 450 -1.42 -7.62 -26.59
C ILE A 450 -1.74 -8.72 -27.59
N VAL A 451 -2.49 -9.73 -27.12
CA VAL A 451 -2.95 -10.87 -27.91
C VAL A 451 -4.44 -11.11 -27.68
N GLU A 452 -5.05 -11.99 -28.47
CA GLU A 452 -6.37 -12.53 -28.12
C GLU A 452 -6.28 -13.40 -26.86
N VAL A 453 -7.38 -13.58 -26.13
CA VAL A 453 -7.44 -14.50 -25.00
C VAL A 453 -6.93 -15.89 -25.44
N PRO A 454 -5.88 -16.43 -24.79
CA PRO A 454 -5.35 -17.74 -25.15
C PRO A 454 -6.38 -18.86 -24.90
N PRO A 455 -6.44 -19.87 -25.78
CA PRO A 455 -7.40 -20.97 -25.65
C PRO A 455 -7.21 -21.79 -24.37
N GLU A 456 -6.00 -21.84 -23.81
CA GLU A 456 -5.75 -22.48 -22.51
C GLU A 456 -6.45 -21.79 -21.33
N ARG A 457 -6.89 -20.52 -21.47
CA ARG A 457 -7.65 -19.82 -20.43
C ARG A 457 -9.14 -20.13 -20.52
N TRP A 458 -9.74 -19.80 -21.66
CA TRP A 458 -11.10 -20.16 -22.03
C TRP A 458 -11.32 -19.90 -23.52
N ASP A 459 -12.31 -20.56 -24.13
CA ASP A 459 -12.73 -20.21 -25.48
C ASP A 459 -13.50 -18.88 -25.46
N TYR A 460 -12.83 -17.79 -25.81
CA TYR A 460 -13.43 -16.46 -25.82
C TYR A 460 -14.63 -16.35 -26.76
N ARG A 461 -14.73 -17.20 -27.79
CA ARG A 461 -15.85 -17.16 -28.76
C ARG A 461 -17.20 -17.45 -28.10
N LEU A 462 -17.19 -18.16 -26.97
CA LEU A 462 -18.39 -18.42 -26.17
C LEU A 462 -18.87 -17.18 -25.40
N TYR A 463 -18.00 -16.19 -25.20
CA TYR A 463 -18.28 -15.01 -24.38
C TYR A 463 -18.16 -13.69 -25.15
N PHE A 464 -17.57 -13.70 -26.34
CA PHE A 464 -17.34 -12.49 -27.14
C PHE A 464 -18.51 -12.19 -28.07
N GLU A 465 -18.94 -10.93 -28.10
CA GLU A 465 -19.87 -10.40 -29.09
C GLU A 465 -19.43 -8.99 -29.50
N PRO A 466 -19.16 -8.73 -30.80
CA PRO A 466 -18.76 -7.41 -31.25
C PRO A 466 -19.95 -6.43 -31.16
N GLY A 467 -19.74 -5.26 -30.56
CA GLY A 467 -20.74 -4.19 -30.52
C GLY A 467 -21.49 -4.09 -29.18
N LYS A 468 -22.84 -4.02 -29.23
CA LYS A 468 -23.67 -3.73 -28.05
C LYS A 468 -23.56 -4.82 -26.99
N SER A 469 -23.50 -4.38 -25.73
CA SER A 469 -23.40 -5.25 -24.55
C SER A 469 -24.64 -6.12 -24.37
N SER A 470 -24.53 -7.41 -24.72
CA SER A 470 -25.45 -8.42 -24.19
C SER A 470 -25.07 -8.75 -22.74
N PRO A 471 -26.02 -9.00 -21.83
CA PRO A 471 -25.74 -9.16 -20.39
C PRO A 471 -24.70 -10.23 -20.02
N ALA A 472 -24.52 -11.23 -20.88
CA ALA A 472 -23.60 -12.36 -20.67
C ALA A 472 -22.38 -12.36 -21.61
N LYS A 473 -22.17 -11.28 -22.39
CA LYS A 473 -21.11 -11.20 -23.39
C LYS A 473 -20.15 -10.05 -23.09
N SER A 474 -18.91 -10.21 -23.55
CA SER A 474 -17.88 -9.18 -23.55
C SER A 474 -17.71 -8.62 -24.96
N SER A 475 -17.50 -7.31 -25.04
CA SER A 475 -17.11 -6.60 -26.26
C SER A 475 -15.61 -6.67 -26.53
N SER A 476 -14.84 -7.27 -25.62
CA SER A 476 -13.38 -7.38 -25.71
C SER A 476 -12.95 -8.84 -25.68
N LYS A 477 -11.92 -9.14 -26.47
CA LYS A 477 -11.24 -10.44 -26.52
C LYS A 477 -9.72 -10.30 -26.44
N TRP A 478 -9.25 -9.09 -26.12
CA TRP A 478 -7.84 -8.72 -26.15
C TRP A 478 -7.30 -8.64 -24.73
N GLY A 479 -6.06 -9.07 -24.53
CA GLY A 479 -5.40 -8.95 -23.24
C GLY A 479 -3.89 -9.11 -23.34
N GLY A 480 -3.19 -8.66 -22.29
CA GLY A 480 -1.81 -9.07 -22.05
C GLY A 480 -1.81 -10.27 -21.10
N PHE A 481 -1.24 -11.40 -21.53
CA PHE A 481 -1.24 -12.64 -20.73
C PHE A 481 0.19 -13.08 -20.43
N ILE A 482 0.42 -13.56 -19.22
CA ILE A 482 1.69 -14.21 -18.87
C ILE A 482 1.61 -15.70 -19.20
N ASP A 483 2.74 -16.28 -19.59
CA ASP A 483 2.88 -17.73 -19.76
C ASP A 483 2.86 -18.43 -18.39
N GLY A 484 2.49 -19.71 -18.36
CA GLY A 484 2.72 -20.59 -17.21
C GLY A 484 2.02 -20.18 -15.92
N VAL A 485 0.78 -19.67 -15.99
CA VAL A 485 -0.02 -19.27 -14.80
C VAL A 485 -0.32 -20.45 -13.87
N GLU A 486 -0.38 -21.65 -14.44
CA GLU A 486 -0.66 -22.91 -13.76
C GLU A 486 0.61 -23.59 -13.23
N GLU A 487 1.80 -23.07 -13.57
CA GLU A 487 3.07 -23.68 -13.21
C GLU A 487 3.56 -23.21 -11.84
N PHE A 488 4.04 -24.14 -11.01
CA PHE A 488 4.63 -23.85 -9.71
C PHE A 488 5.57 -24.98 -9.27
N ASP A 489 6.54 -24.68 -8.39
CA ASP A 489 7.39 -25.67 -7.73
C ASP A 489 6.97 -25.82 -6.25
N PRO A 490 5.97 -26.67 -5.96
CA PRO A 490 5.30 -26.65 -4.66
C PRO A 490 6.22 -27.13 -3.52
N LEU A 491 6.98 -28.19 -3.76
CA LEU A 491 7.87 -28.78 -2.75
C LEU A 491 9.03 -27.86 -2.40
N PHE A 492 9.50 -27.03 -3.35
CA PHE A 492 10.49 -26.01 -3.05
C PHE A 492 10.07 -25.09 -1.90
N PHE A 493 8.78 -24.71 -1.87
CA PHE A 493 8.15 -23.84 -0.88
C PHE A 493 7.50 -24.59 0.29
N ASN A 494 7.78 -25.89 0.45
CA ASN A 494 7.15 -26.76 1.45
C ASN A 494 5.62 -26.73 1.38
N ILE A 495 5.09 -26.82 0.16
CA ILE A 495 3.66 -26.90 -0.13
C ILE A 495 3.43 -28.25 -0.80
N SER A 496 2.45 -29.01 -0.32
CA SER A 496 2.11 -30.29 -0.96
C SER A 496 1.48 -30.05 -2.35
N PRO A 497 1.66 -30.95 -3.33
CA PRO A 497 1.03 -30.82 -4.65
C PRO A 497 -0.50 -30.67 -4.59
N ARG A 498 -1.14 -31.36 -3.64
CA ARG A 498 -2.58 -31.23 -3.37
C ARG A 498 -2.95 -29.80 -2.94
N GLU A 499 -2.24 -29.25 -1.95
CA GLU A 499 -2.48 -27.88 -1.47
C GLU A 499 -2.20 -26.86 -2.60
N ALA A 500 -1.13 -27.06 -3.37
CA ALA A 500 -0.74 -26.17 -4.46
C ALA A 500 -1.83 -26.02 -5.53
N GLY A 501 -2.59 -27.09 -5.83
CA GLY A 501 -3.73 -27.04 -6.74
C GLY A 501 -4.90 -26.19 -6.23
N LEU A 502 -5.06 -26.08 -4.90
CA LEU A 502 -6.11 -25.29 -4.25
C LEU A 502 -5.69 -23.84 -3.96
N ILE A 503 -4.40 -23.54 -3.92
CA ILE A 503 -3.89 -22.19 -3.73
C ILE A 503 -4.11 -21.35 -5.00
N ASP A 504 -4.68 -20.15 -4.83
CA ASP A 504 -4.83 -19.17 -5.92
C ASP A 504 -3.47 -18.90 -6.60
N PRO A 505 -3.38 -18.97 -7.94
CA PRO A 505 -2.13 -18.75 -8.68
C PRO A 505 -1.43 -17.43 -8.35
N GLN A 506 -2.16 -16.40 -7.90
CA GLN A 506 -1.58 -15.12 -7.50
C GLN A 506 -0.60 -15.27 -6.32
N VAL A 507 -0.90 -16.14 -5.37
CA VAL A 507 -0.01 -16.44 -4.23
C VAL A 507 1.26 -17.13 -4.72
N ARG A 508 1.10 -18.15 -5.57
CA ARG A 508 2.19 -18.98 -6.10
C ARG A 508 3.20 -18.15 -6.89
N LEU A 509 2.70 -17.35 -7.83
CA LEU A 509 3.53 -16.49 -8.67
C LEU A 509 4.23 -15.39 -7.86
N PHE A 510 3.58 -14.87 -6.81
CA PHE A 510 4.19 -13.86 -5.95
C PHE A 510 5.34 -14.45 -5.10
N LEU A 511 5.19 -15.68 -4.59
CA LEU A 511 6.26 -16.41 -3.90
C LEU A 511 7.50 -16.60 -4.78
N GLU A 512 7.33 -17.11 -6.02
CA GLU A 512 8.44 -17.23 -6.98
C GLU A 512 9.06 -15.86 -7.29
N CYS A 513 8.24 -14.83 -7.46
CA CYS A 513 8.72 -13.49 -7.77
C CYS A 513 9.58 -12.91 -6.65
N VAL A 514 9.18 -13.09 -5.38
CA VAL A 514 9.96 -12.61 -4.23
C VAL A 514 11.24 -13.40 -4.04
N TRP A 515 11.23 -14.72 -4.29
CA TRP A 515 12.46 -15.50 -4.29
C TRP A 515 13.47 -14.94 -5.29
N ASN A 516 13.03 -14.76 -6.55
CA ASN A 516 13.87 -14.19 -7.61
C ASN A 516 14.37 -12.78 -7.28
N LEU A 517 13.54 -11.97 -6.61
CA LEU A 517 13.89 -10.62 -6.16
C LEU A 517 15.06 -10.62 -5.18
N LEU A 518 14.96 -11.45 -4.12
CA LEU A 518 15.97 -11.55 -3.07
C LEU A 518 17.27 -12.15 -3.60
N GLU A 519 17.16 -13.20 -4.42
CA GLU A 519 18.31 -13.86 -5.03
C GLU A 519 19.07 -12.92 -6.00
N SER A 520 18.34 -12.07 -6.75
CA SER A 520 18.94 -11.04 -7.61
C SER A 520 19.65 -9.94 -6.80
N ALA A 521 19.17 -9.67 -5.58
CA ALA A 521 19.77 -8.70 -4.68
C ALA A 521 20.96 -9.27 -3.87
N GLY A 522 21.21 -10.58 -3.94
CA GLY A 522 22.20 -11.25 -3.09
C GLY A 522 21.79 -11.35 -1.62
N TYR A 523 20.48 -11.42 -1.34
CA TYR A 523 19.95 -11.67 0.00
C TYR A 523 19.40 -13.10 0.11
N THR A 524 19.83 -13.79 1.15
CA THR A 524 19.33 -15.12 1.53
C THR A 524 18.46 -15.02 2.78
N ARG A 525 17.67 -16.07 3.07
CA ARG A 525 16.89 -16.14 4.31
C ARG A 525 17.77 -16.01 5.56
N SER A 526 18.93 -16.67 5.55
CA SER A 526 19.89 -16.59 6.67
C SER A 526 20.45 -15.18 6.85
N ARG A 527 20.76 -14.47 5.76
CA ARG A 527 21.25 -13.08 5.81
C ARG A 527 20.17 -12.12 6.32
N LEU A 528 18.93 -12.24 5.84
CA LEU A 528 17.81 -11.43 6.33
C LEU A 528 17.59 -11.62 7.83
N ARG A 529 17.73 -12.86 8.34
CA ARG A 529 17.64 -13.13 9.77
C ARG A 529 18.85 -12.61 10.55
N ALA A 530 20.06 -12.81 10.06
CA ALA A 530 21.29 -12.42 10.77
C ALA A 530 21.49 -10.90 10.84
N ASP A 531 21.26 -10.21 9.72
CA ASP A 531 21.57 -8.78 9.59
C ASP A 531 20.38 -7.88 9.97
N TYR A 532 19.15 -8.41 9.86
CA TYR A 532 17.90 -7.64 10.05
C TYR A 532 16.90 -8.26 11.03
N ASP A 533 17.20 -9.39 11.68
CA ASP A 533 16.25 -10.12 12.55
C ASP A 533 14.90 -10.44 11.86
N GLY A 534 14.94 -10.58 10.53
CA GLY A 534 13.75 -10.76 9.72
C GLY A 534 12.85 -9.52 9.60
N ASP A 535 13.26 -8.35 10.08
CA ASP A 535 12.48 -7.10 10.06
C ASP A 535 12.34 -6.51 8.65
N VAL A 536 11.55 -7.20 7.85
CA VAL A 536 11.25 -6.91 6.45
C VAL A 536 9.74 -6.89 6.28
N GLY A 537 9.19 -5.75 5.88
CA GLY A 537 7.76 -5.63 5.55
C GLY A 537 7.43 -6.20 4.17
N VAL A 538 6.21 -6.70 3.98
CA VAL A 538 5.67 -7.23 2.73
C VAL A 538 4.36 -6.52 2.40
N TYR A 539 4.34 -5.80 1.27
CA TYR A 539 3.21 -4.99 0.82
C TYR A 539 2.79 -5.44 -0.57
N ALA A 540 1.68 -6.18 -0.67
CA ALA A 540 1.23 -6.79 -1.92
C ALA A 540 -0.06 -6.14 -2.45
N GLY A 541 0.02 -5.46 -3.58
CA GLY A 541 -1.16 -5.01 -4.32
C GLY A 541 -1.81 -6.16 -5.08
N ALA A 542 -3.09 -6.43 -4.87
CA ALA A 542 -3.76 -7.53 -5.55
C ALA A 542 -5.21 -7.18 -5.91
N MET A 543 -5.69 -7.80 -6.99
CA MET A 543 -7.09 -7.67 -7.42
C MET A 543 -7.62 -8.99 -7.98
N TYR A 544 -8.94 -9.11 -7.95
CA TYR A 544 -9.73 -10.19 -8.52
C TYR A 544 -9.33 -11.61 -8.07
N GLN A 545 -9.96 -12.10 -6.99
CA GLN A 545 -9.92 -13.51 -6.60
C GLN A 545 -11.06 -14.26 -7.28
N MET A 546 -10.81 -14.86 -8.44
CA MET A 546 -11.82 -15.61 -9.21
C MET A 546 -11.46 -17.08 -9.41
N TYR A 547 -10.38 -17.56 -8.79
CA TYR A 547 -9.96 -18.95 -8.93
C TYR A 547 -11.00 -19.95 -8.42
N SER A 548 -11.77 -19.58 -7.39
CA SER A 548 -12.87 -20.38 -6.87
C SER A 548 -13.98 -20.65 -7.88
N ALA A 549 -14.15 -19.79 -8.90
CA ALA A 549 -15.14 -19.99 -9.95
C ALA A 549 -14.80 -21.15 -10.90
N LEU A 550 -13.55 -21.65 -10.87
CA LEU A 550 -13.11 -22.80 -11.66
C LEU A 550 -13.29 -24.15 -10.95
N ALA A 551 -13.63 -24.14 -9.66
CA ALA A 551 -13.81 -25.37 -8.89
C ALA A 551 -15.11 -26.08 -9.34
N THR A 552 -14.98 -27.34 -9.76
CA THR A 552 -16.12 -28.19 -10.16
C THR A 552 -16.71 -28.98 -8.99
N GLU A 553 -15.87 -29.35 -8.02
CA GLU A 553 -16.25 -30.09 -6.82
C GLU A 553 -16.67 -29.13 -5.70
N ALA A 554 -17.72 -29.48 -4.95
CA ALA A 554 -18.26 -28.64 -3.89
C ALA A 554 -17.24 -28.37 -2.76
N GLU A 555 -16.42 -29.36 -2.43
CA GLU A 555 -15.35 -29.23 -1.43
C GLU A 555 -14.27 -28.24 -1.89
N HIS A 556 -13.76 -28.39 -3.12
CA HIS A 556 -12.75 -27.48 -3.65
C HIS A 556 -13.31 -26.06 -3.81
N ALA A 557 -14.56 -25.92 -4.22
CA ALA A 557 -15.23 -24.62 -4.30
C ALA A 557 -15.30 -23.95 -2.92
N ALA A 558 -15.64 -24.71 -1.87
CA ALA A 558 -15.66 -24.21 -0.50
C ALA A 558 -14.25 -23.78 -0.04
N LEU A 559 -13.23 -24.62 -0.22
CA LEU A 559 -11.85 -24.32 0.18
C LEU A 559 -11.29 -23.10 -0.55
N THR A 560 -11.44 -23.04 -1.88
CA THR A 560 -10.95 -21.94 -2.70
C THR A 560 -11.73 -20.65 -2.47
N SER A 561 -13.01 -20.71 -2.05
CA SER A 561 -13.81 -19.52 -1.73
C SER A 561 -13.30 -18.75 -0.50
N LEU A 562 -12.51 -19.40 0.37
CA LEU A 562 -11.85 -18.77 1.51
C LEU A 562 -10.51 -18.11 1.15
N SER A 563 -10.14 -18.10 -0.14
CA SER A 563 -8.93 -17.42 -0.60
C SER A 563 -8.97 -15.94 -0.21
N SER A 564 -7.92 -15.51 0.49
CA SER A 564 -7.78 -14.14 0.99
C SER A 564 -6.59 -13.48 0.32
N TYR A 565 -6.72 -12.22 -0.07
CA TYR A 565 -5.58 -11.42 -0.53
C TYR A 565 -4.45 -11.41 0.49
N GLY A 566 -4.76 -11.44 1.79
CA GLY A 566 -3.76 -11.50 2.87
C GLY A 566 -2.82 -12.69 2.75
N ALA A 567 -3.24 -13.80 2.13
CA ALA A 567 -2.38 -14.96 1.92
C ALA A 567 -1.21 -14.67 0.97
N ILE A 568 -1.34 -13.71 0.06
CA ILE A 568 -0.27 -13.31 -0.88
C ILE A 568 0.92 -12.75 -0.11
N ALA A 569 0.68 -11.81 0.83
CA ALA A 569 1.74 -11.25 1.66
C ALA A 569 2.17 -12.23 2.78
N ASN A 570 1.21 -12.83 3.48
CA ASN A 570 1.50 -13.62 4.68
C ASN A 570 2.28 -14.91 4.38
N ARG A 571 2.05 -15.56 3.22
CA ARG A 571 2.85 -16.75 2.86
C ARG A 571 4.29 -16.39 2.50
N VAL A 572 4.53 -15.20 1.95
CA VAL A 572 5.90 -14.68 1.78
C VAL A 572 6.53 -14.49 3.16
N SER A 573 5.91 -13.74 4.06
CA SER A 573 6.48 -13.52 5.40
C SER A 573 6.72 -14.84 6.15
N TYR A 574 5.77 -15.78 6.08
CA TYR A 574 5.91 -17.09 6.68
C TYR A 574 7.10 -17.89 6.10
N TRP A 575 7.19 -17.98 4.77
CA TRP A 575 8.21 -18.80 4.10
C TRP A 575 9.64 -18.26 4.29
N PHE A 576 9.79 -16.93 4.24
CA PHE A 576 11.09 -16.28 4.38
C PHE A 576 11.45 -15.94 5.83
N GLY A 577 10.55 -16.17 6.79
CA GLY A 577 10.76 -15.88 8.21
C GLY A 577 10.80 -14.38 8.51
N LEU A 578 9.97 -13.59 7.85
CA LEU A 578 9.92 -12.13 7.97
C LEU A 578 8.94 -11.69 9.05
N THR A 579 9.32 -10.70 9.85
CA THR A 579 8.63 -10.24 11.05
C THR A 579 8.03 -8.84 10.92
N GLY A 580 8.36 -8.10 9.84
CA GLY A 580 7.81 -6.79 9.55
C GLY A 580 6.33 -6.82 9.11
N PRO A 581 5.71 -5.66 8.85
CA PRO A 581 4.30 -5.57 8.45
C PRO A 581 4.01 -6.40 7.19
N SER A 582 2.98 -7.24 7.23
CA SER A 582 2.59 -8.11 6.10
C SER A 582 1.14 -7.81 5.71
N VAL A 583 0.96 -7.10 4.59
CA VAL A 583 -0.35 -6.57 4.19
C VAL A 583 -0.63 -6.75 2.71
N ALA A 584 -1.89 -7.05 2.41
CA ALA A 584 -2.42 -7.03 1.06
C ALA A 584 -3.34 -5.82 0.87
N ILE A 585 -3.23 -5.16 -0.28
CA ILE A 585 -3.86 -3.86 -0.56
C ILE A 585 -4.69 -3.98 -1.85
N ASP A 586 -5.94 -3.57 -1.77
CA ASP A 586 -6.84 -3.41 -2.92
C ASP A 586 -7.38 -1.97 -2.94
N THR A 587 -6.77 -1.14 -3.77
CA THR A 587 -7.27 0.19 -4.15
C THR A 587 -7.58 0.25 -5.64
N MET A 588 -8.01 -0.88 -6.21
CA MET A 588 -8.16 -1.11 -7.63
C MET A 588 -6.83 -0.92 -8.41
N CYS A 589 -6.85 -0.20 -9.53
CA CYS A 589 -5.70 -0.05 -10.43
C CYS A 589 -4.46 0.62 -9.81
N SER A 590 -4.60 1.29 -8.66
CA SER A 590 -3.50 1.93 -7.94
C SER A 590 -2.90 1.08 -6.81
N SER A 591 -3.37 -0.16 -6.61
CA SER A 591 -3.04 -1.01 -5.46
C SER A 591 -1.54 -1.12 -5.19
N SER A 592 -0.73 -1.48 -6.18
CA SER A 592 0.71 -1.58 -5.98
C SER A 592 1.41 -0.24 -5.75
N MET A 593 0.89 0.87 -6.30
CA MET A 593 1.47 2.19 -6.04
C MET A 593 1.12 2.69 -4.62
N VAL A 594 -0.06 2.33 -4.10
CA VAL A 594 -0.41 2.57 -2.69
C VAL A 594 0.42 1.67 -1.77
N ALA A 595 0.67 0.42 -2.16
CA ALA A 595 1.60 -0.47 -1.44
C ALA A 595 3.01 0.15 -1.36
N LEU A 596 3.50 0.72 -2.46
CA LEU A 596 4.76 1.47 -2.47
C LEU A 596 4.74 2.67 -1.53
N HIS A 597 3.65 3.44 -1.53
CA HIS A 597 3.50 4.58 -0.64
C HIS A 597 3.54 4.18 0.84
N MET A 598 2.86 3.10 1.21
CA MET A 598 2.84 2.57 2.58
C MET A 598 4.22 2.09 3.00
N ALA A 599 4.86 1.24 2.19
CA ALA A 599 6.21 0.75 2.46
C ALA A 599 7.24 1.88 2.62
N CYS A 600 7.21 2.90 1.75
CA CYS A 600 8.12 4.04 1.86
C CYS A 600 7.90 4.82 3.16
N LYS A 601 6.66 4.90 3.66
CA LYS A 601 6.37 5.52 4.95
C LYS A 601 6.90 4.66 6.09
N ASP A 602 6.61 3.36 6.07
CA ASP A 602 6.98 2.46 7.15
C ASP A 602 8.52 2.34 7.27
N LEU A 603 9.25 2.34 6.14
CA LEU A 603 10.71 2.50 6.11
C LEU A 603 11.17 3.85 6.69
N ALA A 604 10.52 4.96 6.30
CA ALA A 604 10.89 6.29 6.77
C ALA A 604 10.59 6.53 8.26
N PHE A 605 9.60 5.82 8.83
CA PHE A 605 9.26 5.86 10.26
C PHE A 605 10.00 4.80 11.09
N GLY A 606 10.69 3.86 10.44
CA GLY A 606 11.41 2.78 11.13
C GLY A 606 10.50 1.66 11.64
N GLU A 607 9.31 1.48 11.05
CA GLU A 607 8.40 0.35 11.33
C GLU A 607 8.94 -0.97 10.73
N CYS A 608 9.79 -0.87 9.70
CA CYS A 608 10.62 -1.97 9.23
C CYS A 608 11.94 -1.45 8.64
N ARG A 609 12.99 -2.27 8.61
CA ARG A 609 14.30 -1.89 8.06
C ARG A 609 14.42 -2.08 6.55
N MET A 610 13.66 -3.03 6.01
CA MET A 610 13.61 -3.35 4.58
C MET A 610 12.16 -3.61 4.17
N ALA A 611 11.80 -3.41 2.91
CA ALA A 611 10.46 -3.69 2.43
C ALA A 611 10.45 -4.38 1.07
N ILE A 612 9.66 -5.43 0.97
CA ILE A 612 9.26 -6.06 -0.28
C ILE A 612 7.92 -5.44 -0.68
N VAL A 613 7.90 -4.77 -1.82
CA VAL A 613 6.69 -4.13 -2.37
C VAL A 613 6.40 -4.74 -3.71
N GLY A 614 5.17 -5.19 -3.94
CA GLY A 614 4.83 -5.72 -5.24
C GLY A 614 3.36 -5.69 -5.56
N GLY A 615 3.01 -6.33 -6.66
CA GLY A 615 1.64 -6.62 -6.99
C GLY A 615 1.50 -7.82 -7.91
N VAL A 616 0.30 -8.39 -7.92
CA VAL A 616 -0.07 -9.52 -8.75
C VAL A 616 -1.49 -9.34 -9.27
N ASN A 617 -1.70 -9.70 -10.53
CA ASN A 617 -2.99 -9.59 -11.18
C ASN A 617 -3.11 -10.61 -12.32
N LEU A 618 -4.20 -11.37 -12.34
CA LEU A 618 -4.43 -12.42 -13.32
C LEU A 618 -5.84 -12.34 -13.92
N SER A 619 -6.00 -12.95 -15.09
CA SER A 619 -7.26 -13.12 -15.81
C SER A 619 -7.58 -14.61 -15.87
N ILE A 620 -8.28 -15.09 -14.84
CA ILE A 620 -8.53 -16.52 -14.62
C ILE A 620 -9.87 -16.99 -15.18
N HIS A 621 -10.91 -16.14 -15.13
CA HIS A 621 -12.28 -16.52 -15.50
C HIS A 621 -12.91 -15.50 -16.46
N PRO A 622 -13.70 -15.92 -17.48
CA PRO A 622 -14.31 -15.04 -18.48
C PRO A 622 -15.23 -13.96 -17.89
N ASN A 623 -15.84 -14.22 -16.72
CA ASN A 623 -16.70 -13.23 -16.04
C ASN A 623 -15.98 -11.91 -15.77
N LYS A 624 -14.65 -11.90 -15.66
CA LYS A 624 -13.87 -10.65 -15.57
C LYS A 624 -14.14 -9.75 -16.78
N TYR A 625 -13.99 -10.30 -17.97
CA TYR A 625 -14.17 -9.57 -19.23
C TYR A 625 -15.63 -9.17 -19.45
N VAL A 626 -16.58 -10.05 -19.11
CA VAL A 626 -18.00 -9.72 -19.15
C VAL A 626 -18.31 -8.55 -18.21
N ALA A 627 -17.87 -8.61 -16.95
CA ALA A 627 -18.10 -7.56 -15.96
C ALA A 627 -17.46 -6.22 -16.37
N LEU A 628 -16.21 -6.24 -16.84
CA LEU A 628 -15.53 -5.02 -17.33
C LEU A 628 -16.25 -4.41 -18.54
N THR A 629 -16.80 -5.23 -19.44
CA THR A 629 -17.66 -4.72 -20.53
C THR A 629 -18.96 -4.11 -20.00
N GLN A 630 -19.64 -4.75 -19.04
CA GLN A 630 -20.88 -4.19 -18.47
C GLN A 630 -20.63 -2.86 -17.75
N LEU A 631 -19.45 -2.69 -17.16
CA LEU A 631 -19.01 -1.44 -16.54
C LEU A 631 -18.46 -0.41 -17.56
N GLN A 632 -18.44 -0.75 -18.86
CA GLN A 632 -17.88 0.09 -19.93
C GLN A 632 -16.41 0.47 -19.71
N LEU A 633 -15.63 -0.42 -19.09
CA LEU A 633 -14.22 -0.23 -18.80
C LEU A 633 -13.30 -0.93 -19.82
N ALA A 634 -13.77 -2.03 -20.40
CA ALA A 634 -13.00 -2.81 -21.38
C ALA A 634 -12.97 -2.15 -22.76
N ALA A 635 -11.76 -1.96 -23.31
CA ALA A 635 -11.57 -1.49 -24.67
C ALA A 635 -12.08 -2.51 -25.70
N SER A 636 -12.80 -2.03 -26.71
CA SER A 636 -13.27 -2.88 -27.81
C SER A 636 -12.21 -3.09 -28.90
N ARG A 637 -11.17 -2.25 -28.92
CA ARG A 637 -10.14 -2.21 -29.97
C ARG A 637 -8.72 -2.25 -29.40
N PRO A 638 -7.80 -3.01 -29.99
CA PRO A 638 -6.44 -3.15 -29.48
C PRO A 638 -5.45 -2.08 -29.98
N ASP A 639 -5.78 -1.36 -31.06
CA ASP A 639 -4.91 -0.44 -31.81
C ASP A 639 -5.00 1.02 -31.33
N ARG A 640 -5.90 1.33 -30.39
CA ARG A 640 -6.08 2.68 -29.84
C ARG A 640 -5.98 2.63 -28.32
N ARG A 641 -4.78 2.91 -27.80
CA ARG A 641 -4.45 2.78 -26.37
C ARG A 641 -4.12 4.13 -25.75
N SER A 642 -3.22 4.18 -24.77
CA SER A 642 -2.82 5.40 -24.06
C SER A 642 -2.57 6.56 -25.02
N PHE A 643 -3.22 7.69 -24.75
CA PHE A 643 -3.17 8.95 -25.52
C PHE A 643 -3.80 8.89 -26.94
N ALA A 644 -4.35 7.75 -27.35
CA ALA A 644 -5.16 7.64 -28.57
C ALA A 644 -6.63 7.96 -28.30
N ASP A 645 -7.42 7.97 -29.37
CA ASP A 645 -8.88 7.95 -29.33
C ASP A 645 -9.42 6.55 -28.98
N GLY A 646 -9.10 6.08 -27.76
CA GLY A 646 -9.53 4.79 -27.20
C GLY A 646 -10.81 4.90 -26.36
N ASP A 647 -11.50 3.78 -26.21
CA ASP A 647 -12.83 3.65 -25.57
C ASP A 647 -12.81 2.94 -24.21
N GLY A 648 -11.62 2.62 -23.69
CA GLY A 648 -11.45 1.88 -22.46
C GLY A 648 -10.01 1.37 -22.33
N PHE A 649 -9.79 0.43 -21.42
CA PHE A 649 -8.49 -0.23 -21.27
C PHE A 649 -8.54 -1.71 -21.66
N ILE A 650 -7.40 -2.23 -22.07
CA ILE A 650 -7.21 -3.66 -22.35
C ILE A 650 -6.69 -4.33 -21.07
N PRO A 651 -7.38 -5.31 -20.47
CA PRO A 651 -6.90 -5.98 -19.26
C PRO A 651 -5.55 -6.68 -19.49
N SER A 652 -4.73 -6.74 -18.46
CA SER A 652 -3.42 -7.38 -18.54
C SER A 652 -3.03 -8.07 -17.25
N GLU A 653 -2.26 -9.14 -17.39
CA GLU A 653 -1.71 -9.93 -16.30
C GLU A 653 -0.30 -9.46 -15.95
N GLY A 654 0.12 -9.77 -14.73
CA GLY A 654 1.50 -9.60 -14.32
C GLY A 654 1.73 -9.98 -12.88
N VAL A 655 3.01 -10.12 -12.54
CA VAL A 655 3.48 -10.17 -11.16
C VAL A 655 4.81 -9.43 -11.10
N ALA A 656 4.99 -8.57 -10.12
CA ALA A 656 6.23 -7.82 -9.98
C ALA A 656 6.47 -7.40 -8.53
N ALA A 657 7.74 -7.28 -8.16
CA ALA A 657 8.15 -6.86 -6.84
C ALA A 657 9.45 -6.02 -6.89
N LEU A 658 9.62 -5.18 -5.86
CA LEU A 658 10.75 -4.30 -5.60
C LEU A 658 11.27 -4.61 -4.20
N LEU A 659 12.58 -4.55 -4.04
CA LEU A 659 13.22 -4.58 -2.73
C LEU A 659 13.72 -3.18 -2.38
N LEU A 660 13.27 -2.67 -1.24
CA LEU A 660 13.46 -1.29 -0.82
C LEU A 660 14.20 -1.20 0.51
N LYS A 661 15.08 -0.21 0.61
CA LYS A 661 15.79 0.17 1.84
C LYS A 661 15.95 1.69 1.92
N PRO A 662 16.12 2.26 3.12
CA PRO A 662 16.68 3.61 3.25
C PRO A 662 18.01 3.70 2.47
N LEU A 663 18.20 4.78 1.73
CA LEU A 663 19.35 4.92 0.82
C LEU A 663 20.69 4.83 1.56
N ASP A 664 20.80 5.44 2.74
CA ASP A 664 21.98 5.35 3.59
C ASP A 664 22.32 3.89 3.96
N MET A 665 21.33 3.12 4.38
CA MET A 665 21.49 1.70 4.70
C MET A 665 21.87 0.87 3.46
N ALA A 666 21.28 1.17 2.30
CA ALA A 666 21.66 0.50 1.05
C ALA A 666 23.14 0.73 0.69
N LEU A 667 23.64 1.95 0.90
CA LEU A 667 25.04 2.29 0.65
C LEU A 667 25.98 1.68 1.68
N GLU A 668 25.60 1.66 2.95
CA GLU A 668 26.38 1.02 4.04
C GLU A 668 26.55 -0.49 3.83
N ASP A 669 25.53 -1.14 3.26
CA ASP A 669 25.53 -2.58 2.98
C ASP A 669 26.10 -2.94 1.60
N GLY A 670 26.45 -1.94 0.80
CA GLY A 670 27.06 -2.11 -0.53
C GLY A 670 26.08 -2.64 -1.59
N ASP A 671 24.79 -2.33 -1.46
CA ASP A 671 23.76 -2.76 -2.40
C ASP A 671 23.86 -1.99 -3.74
N ASP A 672 23.55 -2.65 -4.87
CA ASP A 672 23.39 -1.97 -6.17
C ASP A 672 22.08 -1.18 -6.18
N VAL A 673 22.16 0.15 -6.28
CA VAL A 673 20.98 1.02 -6.30
C VAL A 673 20.51 1.22 -7.74
N VAL A 674 19.38 0.60 -8.07
CA VAL A 674 18.75 0.69 -9.40
C VAL A 674 18.19 2.09 -9.66
N ALA A 675 17.52 2.67 -8.67
CA ALA A 675 16.96 4.03 -8.70
C ALA A 675 16.60 4.49 -7.28
N VAL A 676 16.40 5.79 -7.10
CA VAL A 676 16.01 6.39 -5.81
C VAL A 676 14.59 6.92 -5.88
N ILE A 677 13.75 6.54 -4.92
CA ILE A 677 12.43 7.12 -4.69
C ILE A 677 12.61 8.35 -3.80
N LYS A 678 12.37 9.53 -4.37
CA LYS A 678 12.50 10.81 -3.67
C LYS A 678 11.26 11.17 -2.86
N GLY A 679 10.10 10.70 -3.31
CA GLY A 679 8.84 10.95 -2.62
C GLY A 679 7.68 10.20 -3.24
N THR A 680 6.71 9.88 -2.39
CA THR A 680 5.44 9.27 -2.79
C THR A 680 4.28 10.03 -2.15
N ALA A 681 3.13 10.01 -2.81
CA ALA A 681 1.90 10.55 -2.25
C ALA A 681 0.70 9.70 -2.65
N SER A 682 -0.33 9.71 -1.79
CA SER A 682 -1.65 9.14 -2.06
C SER A 682 -2.75 10.11 -1.63
N ASN A 683 -3.88 10.08 -2.34
CA ASN A 683 -5.15 10.74 -1.99
C ASN A 683 -6.37 10.01 -2.60
N HIS A 684 -7.57 10.58 -2.44
CA HIS A 684 -8.79 10.12 -3.08
C HIS A 684 -9.42 11.23 -3.93
N GLY A 685 -10.12 10.85 -5.00
CA GLY A 685 -10.85 11.74 -5.90
C GLY A 685 -12.00 12.54 -5.27
N GLY A 686 -12.35 12.27 -4.01
CA GLY A 686 -13.53 12.86 -3.36
C GLY A 686 -14.83 12.56 -4.10
N ARG A 687 -15.78 13.51 -4.03
CA ARG A 687 -17.01 13.47 -4.83
C ARG A 687 -16.72 14.05 -6.23
N SER A 688 -16.92 13.26 -7.26
CA SER A 688 -16.81 13.65 -8.68
C SER A 688 -18.15 13.41 -9.41
N GLY A 689 -18.18 13.62 -10.74
CA GLY A 689 -19.39 13.44 -11.57
C GLY A 689 -19.97 12.01 -11.62
N GLY A 690 -19.26 11.03 -11.05
CA GLY A 690 -19.69 9.63 -10.92
C GLY A 690 -18.62 8.80 -10.21
N PHE A 691 -18.96 7.62 -9.71
CA PHE A 691 -18.03 6.80 -8.89
C PHE A 691 -16.71 6.49 -9.61
N ALA A 692 -16.77 6.17 -10.91
CA ALA A 692 -15.61 5.87 -11.74
C ALA A 692 -15.05 7.08 -12.50
N VAL A 693 -15.58 8.28 -12.27
CA VAL A 693 -15.19 9.50 -13.00
C VAL A 693 -13.97 10.13 -12.32
N PRO A 694 -12.86 10.33 -13.04
CA PRO A 694 -11.65 10.92 -12.47
C PRO A 694 -11.88 12.39 -12.07
N SER A 695 -11.16 12.83 -11.03
CA SER A 695 -11.18 14.22 -10.55
C SER A 695 -9.89 14.93 -10.91
N LEU A 696 -10.00 15.95 -11.77
CA LEU A 696 -8.87 16.77 -12.21
C LEU A 696 -8.16 17.41 -11.02
N ASP A 697 -8.92 18.03 -10.11
CA ASP A 697 -8.34 18.73 -8.96
C ASP A 697 -7.66 17.78 -7.98
N ALA A 698 -8.22 16.58 -7.77
CA ALA A 698 -7.58 15.58 -6.92
C ALA A 698 -6.26 15.08 -7.51
N GLN A 699 -6.21 14.82 -8.83
CA GLN A 699 -4.97 14.42 -9.51
C GLN A 699 -3.92 15.54 -9.46
N LYS A 700 -4.32 16.80 -9.68
CA LYS A 700 -3.44 17.97 -9.54
C LYS A 700 -2.85 18.07 -8.13
N GLN A 701 -3.71 18.05 -7.10
CA GLN A 701 -3.28 18.15 -5.70
C GLN A 701 -2.35 17.00 -5.30
N LEU A 702 -2.60 15.79 -5.80
CA LEU A 702 -1.75 14.64 -5.59
C LEU A 702 -0.34 14.86 -6.14
N MET A 703 -0.25 15.28 -7.41
CA MET A 703 1.04 15.52 -8.06
C MET A 703 1.82 16.64 -7.39
N GLU A 704 1.16 17.76 -7.05
CA GLU A 704 1.79 18.85 -6.28
C GLU A 704 2.26 18.38 -4.90
N LYS A 705 1.48 17.55 -4.21
CA LYS A 705 1.89 16.96 -2.92
C LYS A 705 3.10 16.06 -3.10
N CYS A 706 3.12 15.22 -4.14
CA CYS A 706 4.24 14.31 -4.41
C CYS A 706 5.53 15.08 -4.70
N LEU A 707 5.48 16.09 -5.57
CA LEU A 707 6.62 16.96 -5.89
C LEU A 707 7.13 17.71 -4.65
N ARG A 708 6.24 18.20 -3.78
CA ARG A 708 6.64 18.82 -2.50
C ARG A 708 7.35 17.84 -1.57
N VAL A 709 6.81 16.62 -1.41
CA VAL A 709 7.44 15.58 -0.58
C VAL A 709 8.82 15.22 -1.13
N ALA A 710 8.94 15.09 -2.45
CA ALA A 710 10.19 14.81 -3.16
C ALA A 710 11.17 15.99 -3.19
N GLN A 711 10.75 17.18 -2.73
CA GLN A 711 11.51 18.43 -2.86
C GLN A 711 11.98 18.69 -4.31
N ALA A 712 11.15 18.33 -5.29
CA ALA A 712 11.46 18.43 -6.71
C ALA A 712 10.67 19.56 -7.36
N ASP A 713 11.37 20.47 -8.05
CA ASP A 713 10.74 21.48 -8.91
C ASP A 713 10.18 20.82 -10.17
N PRO A 714 8.98 21.20 -10.67
CA PRO A 714 8.43 20.67 -11.92
C PRO A 714 9.40 20.74 -13.12
N ASN A 715 10.24 21.78 -13.22
CA ASN A 715 11.24 21.91 -14.30
C ASN A 715 12.36 20.87 -14.22
N SER A 716 12.55 20.23 -13.06
CA SER A 716 13.55 19.17 -12.91
C SER A 716 13.04 17.80 -13.39
N ILE A 717 11.74 17.65 -13.62
CA ILE A 717 11.15 16.41 -14.14
C ILE A 717 11.27 16.40 -15.66
N SER A 718 12.00 15.43 -16.19
CA SER A 718 12.25 15.28 -17.64
C SER A 718 11.46 14.15 -18.28
N TYR A 719 10.80 13.31 -17.49
CA TYR A 719 9.90 12.26 -17.97
C TYR A 719 8.66 12.11 -17.08
N VAL A 720 7.50 11.84 -17.69
CA VAL A 720 6.28 11.46 -16.99
C VAL A 720 5.82 10.09 -17.47
N GLU A 721 5.72 9.14 -16.54
CA GLU A 721 5.03 7.87 -16.76
C GLU A 721 3.57 8.05 -16.33
N ALA A 722 2.71 8.30 -17.31
CA ALA A 722 1.31 8.62 -17.07
C ALA A 722 0.50 7.39 -16.66
N ALA A 723 -0.62 7.61 -15.96
CA ALA A 723 -1.60 6.57 -15.71
C ALA A 723 -2.27 6.12 -17.03
N ALA A 724 -2.62 7.08 -17.89
CA ALA A 724 -3.15 6.98 -19.25
C ALA A 724 -3.60 5.56 -19.64
N THR A 725 -4.84 5.22 -19.29
CA THR A 725 -5.40 3.87 -19.44
C THR A 725 -5.83 3.57 -20.87
N GLY A 726 -5.92 4.61 -21.72
CA GLY A 726 -6.47 4.52 -23.08
C GLY A 726 -7.94 4.91 -23.16
N ALA A 727 -8.57 5.25 -22.03
CA ALA A 727 -9.90 5.84 -22.05
C ALA A 727 -9.77 7.34 -22.37
N SER A 728 -10.28 7.76 -23.54
CA SER A 728 -10.02 9.09 -24.09
C SER A 728 -10.30 10.26 -23.13
N VAL A 729 -11.41 10.20 -22.39
CA VAL A 729 -11.77 11.23 -21.40
C VAL A 729 -10.84 11.21 -20.19
N ALA A 730 -10.52 10.04 -19.66
CA ALA A 730 -9.65 9.92 -18.48
C ALA A 730 -8.23 10.39 -18.79
N ASP A 731 -7.69 10.00 -19.96
CA ASP A 731 -6.40 10.47 -20.45
C ASP A 731 -6.38 12.01 -20.59
N ALA A 732 -7.47 12.62 -21.09
CA ALA A 732 -7.59 14.07 -21.22
C ALA A 732 -7.62 14.80 -19.86
N VAL A 733 -8.29 14.21 -18.85
CA VAL A 733 -8.32 14.74 -17.48
C VAL A 733 -6.90 14.71 -16.88
N GLU A 734 -6.17 13.61 -17.07
CA GLU A 734 -4.78 13.50 -16.58
C GLU A 734 -3.86 14.53 -17.25
N ILE A 735 -3.91 14.66 -18.58
CA ILE A 735 -3.13 15.67 -19.30
C ILE A 735 -3.47 17.09 -18.83
N SER A 736 -4.76 17.39 -18.60
CA SER A 736 -5.18 18.70 -18.09
C SER A 736 -4.65 18.97 -16.69
N ALA A 737 -4.67 17.97 -15.80
CA ALA A 737 -4.09 18.09 -14.46
C ALA A 737 -2.58 18.33 -14.53
N LEU A 738 -1.88 17.58 -15.38
CA LEU A 738 -0.44 17.72 -15.63
C LEU A 738 -0.10 19.12 -16.18
N GLN A 739 -0.86 19.65 -17.14
CA GLN A 739 -0.66 21.02 -17.65
C GLN A 739 -0.78 22.09 -16.56
N LYS A 740 -1.70 21.92 -15.60
CA LYS A 740 -1.83 22.85 -14.47
C LYS A 740 -0.60 22.80 -13.56
N VAL A 741 -0.09 21.61 -13.24
CA VAL A 741 1.10 21.41 -12.39
C VAL A 741 2.38 21.90 -13.08
N PHE A 742 2.51 21.66 -14.39
CA PHE A 742 3.68 21.97 -15.21
C PHE A 742 3.54 23.30 -15.98
N SER A 743 2.64 24.19 -15.56
CA SER A 743 2.31 25.43 -16.28
C SER A 743 3.48 26.40 -16.47
N ARG A 744 4.54 26.28 -15.66
CA ARG A 744 5.77 27.09 -15.75
C ARG A 744 6.91 26.40 -16.49
N VAL A 745 6.71 25.15 -16.91
CA VAL A 745 7.71 24.35 -17.63
C VAL A 745 7.65 24.66 -19.11
N GLU A 746 8.81 24.73 -19.76
CA GLU A 746 8.92 25.03 -21.18
C GLU A 746 8.12 24.01 -22.02
N LYS A 747 7.43 24.48 -23.06
CA LYS A 747 6.65 23.61 -23.94
C LYS A 747 7.55 22.58 -24.61
N GLN A 748 7.05 21.35 -24.75
CA GLN A 748 7.76 20.25 -25.41
C GLN A 748 9.13 19.89 -24.78
N SER A 749 9.35 20.21 -23.50
CA SER A 749 10.62 19.96 -22.81
C SER A 749 10.62 18.67 -21.96
N CYS A 750 9.45 18.12 -21.64
CA CYS A 750 9.30 16.94 -20.80
C CYS A 750 8.73 15.78 -21.61
N ALA A 751 9.40 14.64 -21.65
CA ALA A 751 8.88 13.47 -22.34
C ALA A 751 7.73 12.82 -21.55
N ILE A 752 6.73 12.26 -22.23
CA ILE A 752 5.62 11.52 -21.59
C ILE A 752 5.38 10.20 -22.31
N GLY A 753 5.06 9.15 -21.53
CA GLY A 753 4.72 7.83 -22.07
C GLY A 753 3.86 7.02 -21.11
N SER A 754 3.42 5.84 -21.56
CA SER A 754 2.71 4.87 -20.73
C SER A 754 3.07 3.44 -21.13
N VAL A 755 3.48 2.63 -20.15
CA VAL A 755 3.76 1.20 -20.28
C VAL A 755 2.54 0.40 -20.69
N LYS A 756 1.33 0.92 -20.41
CA LYS A 756 0.07 0.28 -20.78
C LYS A 756 -0.12 0.22 -22.28
N SER A 757 0.57 1.09 -23.02
CA SER A 757 0.64 0.99 -24.46
C SER A 757 1.35 -0.27 -24.95
N ASN A 758 2.27 -0.88 -24.18
CA ASN A 758 2.99 -2.09 -24.57
C ASN A 758 2.30 -3.36 -24.10
N ILE A 759 1.89 -3.39 -22.82
CA ILE A 759 1.42 -4.61 -22.17
C ILE A 759 -0.06 -4.60 -21.81
N GLY A 760 -0.76 -3.49 -22.03
CA GLY A 760 -2.13 -3.29 -21.53
C GLY A 760 -2.18 -2.83 -20.08
N HIS A 761 -3.37 -2.76 -19.51
CA HIS A 761 -3.56 -2.31 -18.14
C HIS A 761 -3.43 -3.49 -17.16
N ALA A 762 -2.28 -3.57 -16.51
CA ALA A 762 -1.99 -4.64 -15.54
C ALA A 762 -2.68 -4.48 -14.17
N GLU A 763 -3.75 -3.66 -14.11
CA GLU A 763 -4.61 -3.44 -12.93
C GLU A 763 -3.80 -3.28 -11.63
N ALA A 764 -3.90 -4.21 -10.67
CA ALA A 764 -3.16 -4.13 -9.40
C ALA A 764 -1.64 -4.01 -9.56
N VAL A 765 -1.06 -4.57 -10.63
CA VAL A 765 0.38 -4.57 -10.96
C VAL A 765 0.80 -3.31 -11.72
N SER A 766 -0.16 -2.50 -12.18
CA SER A 766 0.13 -1.34 -13.04
C SER A 766 1.18 -0.42 -12.44
N GLY A 767 1.10 -0.12 -11.15
CA GLY A 767 2.09 0.72 -10.46
C GLY A 767 3.51 0.13 -10.53
N MET A 768 3.66 -1.16 -10.24
CA MET A 768 4.97 -1.85 -10.36
C MET A 768 5.51 -1.84 -11.79
N ALA A 769 4.68 -2.12 -12.79
CA ALA A 769 5.11 -2.11 -14.19
C ALA A 769 5.63 -0.73 -14.61
N GLN A 770 4.95 0.34 -14.16
CA GLN A 770 5.35 1.73 -14.41
C GLN A 770 6.68 2.07 -13.69
N ILE A 771 6.80 1.72 -12.41
CA ILE A 771 8.02 1.96 -11.62
C ILE A 771 9.22 1.21 -12.20
N ILE A 772 9.05 -0.08 -12.54
CA ILE A 772 10.11 -0.90 -13.13
C ILE A 772 10.54 -0.34 -14.49
N LYS A 773 9.60 0.02 -15.37
CA LYS A 773 9.92 0.69 -16.64
C LYS A 773 10.79 1.93 -16.38
N VAL A 774 10.39 2.80 -15.47
CA VAL A 774 11.12 4.04 -15.17
C VAL A 774 12.49 3.75 -14.56
N ALA A 775 12.59 2.82 -13.62
CA ALA A 775 13.85 2.40 -13.01
C ALA A 775 14.84 1.86 -14.07
N LEU A 776 14.36 1.05 -15.02
CA LEU A 776 15.18 0.57 -16.13
C LEU A 776 15.59 1.69 -17.09
N GLN A 777 14.68 2.62 -17.41
CA GLN A 777 15.01 3.79 -18.21
C GLN A 777 16.10 4.67 -17.56
N LEU A 778 16.06 4.81 -16.22
CA LEU A 778 17.10 5.51 -15.45
C LEU A 778 18.43 4.72 -15.52
N LYS A 779 18.39 3.41 -15.21
CA LYS A 779 19.56 2.52 -15.23
C LYS A 779 20.26 2.51 -16.60
N HIS A 780 19.49 2.49 -17.69
CA HIS A 780 20.03 2.47 -19.05
C HIS A 780 20.18 3.87 -19.68
N ALA A 781 19.81 4.94 -18.98
CA ALA A 781 19.77 6.31 -19.48
C ALA A 781 19.07 6.45 -20.85
N LYS A 782 17.94 5.75 -21.04
CA LYS A 782 17.18 5.72 -22.31
C LYS A 782 15.68 5.86 -22.05
N LEU A 783 14.98 6.56 -22.94
CA LEU A 783 13.52 6.65 -22.98
C LEU A 783 12.96 5.72 -24.05
N VAL A 784 12.01 4.87 -23.68
CA VAL A 784 11.42 3.85 -24.56
C VAL A 784 10.10 4.32 -25.20
N PRO A 785 9.74 3.81 -26.39
CA PRO A 785 8.52 4.21 -27.10
C PRO A 785 7.21 3.96 -26.32
N SER A 786 6.27 4.90 -26.43
CA SER A 786 4.85 4.71 -26.16
C SER A 786 4.12 4.47 -27.49
N ILE A 787 3.49 3.31 -27.65
CA ILE A 787 2.96 2.82 -28.94
C ILE A 787 1.42 2.94 -29.03
N GLN A 788 0.83 2.64 -30.20
CA GLN A 788 -0.63 2.66 -30.43
C GLN A 788 -1.36 3.93 -29.99
N ALA A 789 -0.68 5.08 -30.10
CA ALA A 789 -1.19 6.41 -29.79
C ALA A 789 -1.80 7.10 -31.04
N THR A 790 -2.42 6.36 -31.96
CA THR A 790 -2.94 6.87 -33.24
C THR A 790 -4.28 6.22 -33.60
N PRO A 791 -5.30 6.99 -34.06
CA PRO A 791 -5.33 8.46 -34.11
C PRO A 791 -5.19 9.07 -32.70
N ALA A 792 -4.55 10.24 -32.63
CA ALA A 792 -4.35 10.94 -31.36
C ALA A 792 -5.71 11.32 -30.76
N ASN A 793 -5.76 11.34 -29.42
CA ASN A 793 -6.95 11.76 -28.70
C ASN A 793 -7.35 13.20 -29.09
N PRO A 794 -8.60 13.45 -29.54
CA PRO A 794 -9.02 14.77 -30.00
C PRO A 794 -9.19 15.79 -28.87
N HIS A 795 -9.15 15.36 -27.60
CA HIS A 795 -9.44 16.21 -26.44
C HIS A 795 -8.24 17.02 -25.94
N PHE A 796 -7.03 16.77 -26.44
CA PHE A 796 -5.85 17.56 -26.12
C PHE A 796 -4.84 17.58 -27.26
N VAL A 797 -3.97 18.59 -27.28
CA VAL A 797 -2.91 18.74 -28.29
C VAL A 797 -1.58 18.89 -27.59
N PHE A 798 -0.72 17.87 -27.68
CA PHE A 798 0.59 17.85 -27.00
C PHE A 798 1.43 19.09 -27.29
N ALA A 799 1.45 19.59 -28.53
CA ALA A 799 2.22 20.76 -28.95
C ALA A 799 1.95 22.03 -28.11
N ASN A 800 0.79 22.12 -27.46
CA ASN A 800 0.41 23.24 -26.60
C ASN A 800 0.80 23.04 -25.12
N THR A 801 1.46 21.93 -24.79
CA THR A 801 1.79 21.50 -23.43
C THR A 801 3.30 21.42 -23.19
N ALA A 802 3.71 21.29 -21.93
CA ALA A 802 5.08 20.96 -21.54
C ALA A 802 5.55 19.61 -22.10
N PHE A 803 4.61 18.74 -22.50
CA PHE A 803 4.87 17.33 -22.75
C PHE A 803 5.01 17.00 -24.24
N CYS A 804 6.04 16.24 -24.58
CA CYS A 804 6.21 15.60 -25.87
C CYS A 804 6.04 14.08 -25.74
N LEU A 805 5.17 13.50 -26.56
CA LEU A 805 4.93 12.06 -26.54
C LEU A 805 6.20 11.32 -26.98
N GLN A 806 6.68 10.40 -26.13
CA GLN A 806 7.85 9.59 -26.43
C GLN A 806 7.50 8.52 -27.47
N ARG A 807 7.87 8.73 -28.74
CA ARG A 807 7.50 7.83 -29.85
C ARG A 807 8.60 6.85 -30.25
N GLU A 808 9.85 7.16 -29.93
CA GLU A 808 11.03 6.42 -30.38
C GLU A 808 11.93 6.11 -29.20
N LEU A 809 12.85 5.16 -29.38
CA LEU A 809 13.90 4.90 -28.40
C LEU A 809 14.93 6.04 -28.49
N THR A 810 15.06 6.84 -27.43
CA THR A 810 16.02 7.95 -27.40
C THR A 810 16.91 7.90 -26.17
N GLU A 811 18.07 8.54 -26.24
CA GLU A 811 18.89 8.79 -25.06
C GLU A 811 18.12 9.69 -24.07
N TRP A 812 18.09 9.32 -22.79
CA TRP A 812 17.55 10.18 -21.73
C TRP A 812 18.66 11.12 -21.28
N ARG A 813 18.65 12.35 -21.77
CA ARG A 813 19.64 13.35 -21.38
C ARG A 813 19.27 13.99 -20.05
N ARG A 814 20.28 14.37 -19.27
CA ARG A 814 20.07 15.14 -18.05
C ARG A 814 19.53 16.54 -18.39
N PRO A 815 18.49 17.01 -17.70
CA PRO A 815 17.98 18.36 -17.94
C PRO A 815 19.01 19.40 -17.47
N GLN A 816 19.08 20.50 -18.22
CA GLN A 816 19.95 21.64 -17.93
C GLN A 816 19.09 22.86 -17.61
N ILE A 817 19.32 23.49 -16.45
CA ILE A 817 18.61 24.71 -16.05
C ILE A 817 19.61 25.86 -15.96
N LYS A 818 19.24 27.02 -16.50
CA LYS A 818 19.99 28.27 -16.31
C LYS A 818 19.53 28.95 -15.02
N THR A 819 20.42 29.10 -14.06
CA THR A 819 20.18 29.87 -12.82
C THR A 819 21.33 30.85 -12.66
N ASP A 820 21.03 32.14 -12.47
CA ASP A 820 22.03 33.21 -12.31
C ASP A 820 23.12 33.31 -13.40
N GLY A 821 22.80 32.87 -14.62
CA GLY A 821 23.73 32.88 -15.76
C GLY A 821 24.61 31.63 -15.89
N GLU A 822 24.58 30.71 -14.93
CA GLU A 822 25.27 29.42 -14.99
C GLU A 822 24.31 28.29 -15.42
N VAL A 823 24.79 27.38 -16.26
CA VAL A 823 24.06 26.19 -16.68
C VAL A 823 24.36 25.08 -15.68
N ARG A 824 23.35 24.65 -14.93
CA ARG A 824 23.46 23.51 -14.00
C ARG A 824 22.77 22.29 -14.59
N GLU A 825 23.50 21.19 -14.65
CA GLU A 825 22.95 19.88 -14.98
C GLU A 825 22.25 19.28 -13.76
N LEU A 826 21.03 18.79 -13.94
CA LEU A 826 20.24 18.14 -12.91
C LEU A 826 20.13 16.63 -13.17
N PRO A 827 19.93 15.82 -12.11
CA PRO A 827 19.72 14.40 -12.29
C PRO A 827 18.44 14.13 -13.08
N ARG A 828 18.41 13.01 -13.80
CA ARG A 828 17.21 12.48 -14.45
C ARG A 828 16.17 12.19 -13.38
N ARG A 829 14.99 12.79 -13.54
CA ARG A 829 13.84 12.57 -12.66
C ARG A 829 12.60 12.28 -13.47
N ALA A 830 11.79 11.37 -12.95
CA ALA A 830 10.50 11.04 -13.50
C ALA A 830 9.37 11.14 -12.46
N LEU A 831 8.22 11.63 -12.91
CA LEU A 831 6.96 11.54 -12.17
C LEU A 831 6.19 10.31 -12.69
N VAL A 832 5.71 9.47 -11.79
CA VAL A 832 4.92 8.28 -12.10
C VAL A 832 3.53 8.41 -11.50
N ASN A 833 2.49 8.27 -12.31
CA ASN A 833 1.09 8.40 -11.89
C ASN A 833 0.35 7.06 -11.97
N SER A 834 -0.47 6.76 -10.96
CA SER A 834 -1.34 5.59 -10.92
C SER A 834 -2.69 5.94 -10.26
N PHE A 835 -3.76 5.88 -11.04
CA PHE A 835 -5.10 6.30 -10.62
C PHE A 835 -6.06 5.12 -10.66
N GLY A 836 -6.67 4.81 -9.52
CA GLY A 836 -7.67 3.74 -9.39
C GLY A 836 -9.03 4.23 -9.84
N ALA A 837 -9.79 3.37 -10.54
CA ALA A 837 -11.14 3.70 -11.00
C ALA A 837 -12.06 4.12 -9.85
N GLY A 838 -11.91 3.56 -8.65
CA GLY A 838 -12.67 3.97 -7.47
C GLY A 838 -12.29 5.34 -6.88
N GLY A 839 -11.32 6.04 -7.47
CA GLY A 839 -10.85 7.36 -7.04
C GLY A 839 -9.61 7.37 -6.16
N SER A 840 -9.09 6.20 -5.75
CA SER A 840 -7.84 6.11 -4.99
C SER A 840 -6.64 6.35 -5.90
N ASN A 841 -5.91 7.43 -5.67
CA ASN A 841 -4.82 7.87 -6.54
C ASN A 841 -3.48 7.82 -5.79
N ALA A 842 -2.40 7.52 -6.51
CA ALA A 842 -1.05 7.58 -5.99
C ALA A 842 -0.04 8.04 -7.07
N SER A 843 0.99 8.75 -6.62
CA SER A 843 2.09 9.22 -7.48
C SER A 843 3.43 9.03 -6.78
N ALA A 844 4.49 8.84 -7.55
CA ALA A 844 5.87 8.73 -7.06
C ALA A 844 6.83 9.56 -7.92
N VAL A 845 7.89 10.08 -7.30
CA VAL A 845 9.02 10.72 -8.00
C VAL A 845 10.25 9.84 -7.86
N LEU A 846 10.81 9.43 -9.01
CA LEU A 846 12.04 8.65 -9.10
C LEU A 846 13.19 9.52 -9.63
N GLU A 847 14.39 9.27 -9.14
CA GLU A 847 15.63 9.94 -9.54
C GLU A 847 16.71 8.89 -9.86
N GLU A 848 17.58 9.18 -10.83
CA GLU A 848 18.76 8.35 -11.07
C GLU A 848 19.67 8.33 -9.84
N PHE A 849 20.20 7.16 -9.50
CA PHE A 849 21.31 7.09 -8.55
C PHE A 849 22.62 7.35 -9.30
N THR A 850 23.43 8.28 -8.81
CA THR A 850 24.75 8.56 -9.35
C THR A 850 25.78 8.26 -8.28
N ALA A 851 26.45 7.12 -8.40
CA ALA A 851 27.60 6.85 -7.56
C ALA A 851 28.64 7.96 -7.79
N VAL A 852 29.18 8.52 -6.71
CA VAL A 852 30.44 9.26 -6.79
C VAL A 852 31.45 8.23 -7.25
N ALA A 853 31.88 8.31 -8.50
CA ALA A 853 32.85 7.39 -9.06
C ALA A 853 34.17 7.56 -8.30
N GLU A 854 34.38 6.79 -7.23
CA GLU A 854 35.72 6.36 -6.92
C GLU A 854 36.16 5.46 -8.07
N PRO A 855 37.37 5.66 -8.61
CA PRO A 855 37.83 4.88 -9.73
C PRO A 855 37.74 3.41 -9.36
N VAL A 856 36.94 2.67 -10.13
CA VAL A 856 36.98 1.20 -10.20
C VAL A 856 38.47 0.85 -10.22
N HIS A 857 38.93 0.16 -9.18
CA HIS A 857 40.31 -0.30 -9.17
C HIS A 857 40.53 -1.03 -10.49
N PRO A 858 41.45 -0.57 -11.34
CA PRO A 858 41.72 -1.26 -12.59
C PRO A 858 41.99 -2.71 -12.23
N VAL A 859 41.36 -3.64 -12.98
CA VAL A 859 41.56 -5.09 -12.89
C VAL A 859 43.01 -5.32 -12.51
N THR A 860 43.23 -5.51 -11.21
CA THR A 860 44.57 -5.48 -10.67
C THR A 860 45.15 -6.86 -10.95
N ILE A 861 46.46 -6.98 -10.81
CA ILE A 861 47.26 -8.20 -11.07
C ILE A 861 46.77 -9.45 -10.27
N LEU A 862 45.69 -9.33 -9.50
CA LEU A 862 45.01 -10.34 -8.67
C LEU A 862 44.03 -11.27 -9.43
N ASP A 863 43.67 -10.99 -10.70
CA ASP A 863 42.78 -11.84 -11.53
C ASP A 863 43.48 -13.15 -12.01
N GLN A 864 44.60 -13.52 -11.38
CA GLN A 864 45.34 -14.77 -11.58
C GLN A 864 45.26 -15.73 -10.37
N GLN A 865 44.43 -15.43 -9.38
CA GLN A 865 44.22 -16.31 -8.22
C GLN A 865 43.09 -17.31 -8.49
N GLU A 866 43.22 -18.53 -7.96
CA GLU A 866 42.12 -19.50 -8.00
C GLU A 866 40.93 -18.96 -7.18
N HIS A 867 39.72 -19.14 -7.70
CA HIS A 867 38.47 -18.82 -7.02
C HIS A 867 37.63 -20.08 -6.82
N LEU A 868 36.84 -20.10 -5.74
CA LEU A 868 35.93 -21.20 -5.42
C LEU A 868 34.50 -20.83 -5.81
N PHE A 869 33.98 -21.44 -6.86
CA PHE A 869 32.60 -21.28 -7.31
C PHE A 869 31.73 -22.36 -6.70
N VAL A 870 30.61 -21.98 -6.08
CA VAL A 870 29.69 -22.90 -5.41
C VAL A 870 28.31 -22.82 -6.05
N PHE A 871 27.65 -23.97 -6.19
CA PHE A 871 26.32 -24.09 -6.78
C PHE A 871 25.52 -25.06 -5.93
N SER A 872 24.27 -24.72 -5.65
CA SER A 872 23.38 -25.61 -4.93
C SER A 872 21.95 -25.53 -5.42
N ALA A 873 21.24 -26.66 -5.35
CA ALA A 873 19.82 -26.75 -5.62
C ALA A 873 19.16 -27.80 -4.73
N ARG A 874 17.82 -27.85 -4.70
CA ARG A 874 17.08 -28.82 -3.87
C ARG A 874 17.36 -30.28 -4.24
N ASN A 875 17.67 -30.55 -5.50
CA ASN A 875 17.95 -31.90 -5.97
C ASN A 875 18.95 -31.89 -7.16
N PRO A 876 19.54 -33.05 -7.52
CA PRO A 876 20.54 -33.14 -8.58
C PRO A 876 20.04 -32.70 -9.97
N GLU A 877 18.74 -32.85 -10.26
CA GLU A 877 18.15 -32.43 -11.54
C GLU A 877 18.12 -30.90 -11.65
N ARG A 878 17.64 -30.23 -10.59
CA ARG A 878 17.62 -28.77 -10.49
C ARG A 878 19.04 -28.20 -10.47
N LEU A 879 20.00 -28.88 -9.85
CA LEU A 879 21.41 -28.47 -9.86
C LEU A 879 21.97 -28.46 -11.29
N ARG A 880 21.69 -29.49 -12.09
CA ARG A 880 22.09 -29.51 -13.51
C ARG A 880 21.43 -28.38 -14.32
N ALA A 881 20.14 -28.13 -14.11
CA ALA A 881 19.43 -27.02 -14.76
C ALA A 881 20.04 -25.66 -14.40
N LEU A 882 20.37 -25.45 -13.11
CA LEU A 882 21.02 -24.23 -12.62
C LEU A 882 22.39 -24.03 -13.27
N VAL A 883 23.22 -25.07 -13.28
CA VAL A 883 24.56 -25.04 -13.91
C VAL A 883 24.43 -24.74 -15.40
N GLN A 884 23.48 -25.36 -16.10
CA GLN A 884 23.26 -25.09 -17.52
C GLN A 884 22.84 -23.64 -17.79
N GLN A 885 21.93 -23.10 -16.97
CA GLN A 885 21.46 -21.71 -17.06
C GLN A 885 22.59 -20.71 -16.79
N LEU A 886 23.36 -20.92 -15.73
CA LEU A 886 24.50 -20.06 -15.38
C LEU A 886 25.62 -20.15 -16.41
N LYS A 887 25.88 -21.34 -16.96
CA LYS A 887 26.88 -21.54 -18.01
C LYS A 887 26.55 -20.67 -19.23
N GLN A 888 25.30 -20.69 -19.68
CA GLN A 888 24.86 -19.87 -20.82
C GLN A 888 25.04 -18.37 -20.51
N TYR A 889 24.63 -17.94 -19.33
CA TYR A 889 24.75 -16.55 -18.92
C TYR A 889 26.21 -16.05 -18.88
N ILE A 890 27.11 -16.83 -18.27
CA ILE A 890 28.55 -16.50 -18.19
C ILE A 890 29.17 -16.45 -19.59
N ALA A 891 28.76 -17.35 -20.50
CA ALA A 891 29.25 -17.33 -21.88
C ALA A 891 28.84 -16.06 -22.65
N ASP A 892 27.65 -15.54 -22.37
CA ASP A 892 27.10 -14.33 -23.00
C ASP A 892 27.66 -13.02 -22.40
N HIS A 893 28.24 -13.06 -21.19
CA HIS A 893 28.73 -11.89 -20.45
C HIS A 893 30.23 -12.00 -20.12
N LYS A 894 31.08 -11.73 -21.11
CA LYS A 894 32.55 -11.87 -21.00
C LYS A 894 33.24 -10.86 -20.08
N ASP A 895 32.55 -9.78 -19.72
CA ASP A 895 33.08 -8.71 -18.88
C ASP A 895 32.89 -9.00 -17.37
N LEU A 896 32.34 -10.17 -17.00
CA LEU A 896 32.15 -10.58 -15.61
C LEU A 896 33.49 -10.87 -14.92
N SER A 897 33.70 -10.23 -13.78
CA SER A 897 34.78 -10.51 -12.84
C SER A 897 34.59 -11.90 -12.21
N ALA A 898 35.61 -12.76 -12.32
CA ALA A 898 35.59 -14.11 -11.75
C ALA A 898 35.42 -14.07 -10.21
N ALA A 899 36.02 -13.07 -9.57
CA ALA A 899 35.95 -12.90 -8.14
C ALA A 899 34.56 -12.44 -7.65
N ASP A 900 33.93 -11.49 -8.35
CA ASP A 900 32.57 -11.02 -7.99
C ASP A 900 31.51 -12.10 -8.28
N LEU A 901 31.71 -12.89 -9.33
CA LEU A 901 30.92 -14.08 -9.61
C LEU A 901 31.02 -15.10 -8.45
N ALA A 902 32.23 -15.43 -8.01
CA ALA A 902 32.44 -16.34 -6.88
C ALA A 902 31.81 -15.79 -5.59
N PHE A 903 32.01 -14.50 -5.31
CA PHE A 903 31.43 -13.83 -4.14
C PHE A 903 29.89 -13.90 -4.15
N THR A 904 29.27 -13.62 -5.29
CA THR A 904 27.81 -13.67 -5.43
C THR A 904 27.26 -15.09 -5.21
N LEU A 905 27.93 -16.10 -5.75
CA LEU A 905 27.53 -17.50 -5.57
C LEU A 905 27.70 -17.98 -4.12
N GLN A 906 28.71 -17.48 -3.41
CA GLN A 906 29.00 -17.85 -2.03
C GLN A 906 28.09 -17.16 -1.02
N CYS A 907 27.94 -15.84 -1.12
CA CYS A 907 27.25 -15.02 -0.11
C CYS A 907 25.82 -14.64 -0.51
N GLY A 908 25.52 -14.63 -1.82
CA GLY A 908 24.24 -14.19 -2.36
C GLY A 908 23.30 -15.33 -2.78
N ARG A 909 23.61 -16.58 -2.44
CA ARG A 909 22.80 -17.77 -2.77
C ARG A 909 22.59 -18.65 -1.55
N GLU A 910 21.42 -19.29 -1.49
CA GLU A 910 21.10 -20.22 -0.42
C GLU A 910 21.76 -21.57 -0.65
N ALA A 911 22.47 -22.09 0.37
CA ALA A 911 23.17 -23.36 0.31
C ALA A 911 22.19 -24.54 0.49
N MET A 912 21.71 -25.09 -0.62
CA MET A 912 20.74 -26.21 -0.67
C MET A 912 21.43 -27.58 -0.63
N GLU A 913 20.64 -28.66 -0.74
CA GLU A 913 21.00 -30.05 -0.47
C GLU A 913 21.95 -30.64 -1.53
N ALA A 914 21.64 -30.49 -2.82
CA ALA A 914 22.51 -30.92 -3.91
C ALA A 914 23.55 -29.83 -4.19
N ARG A 915 24.83 -30.13 -3.96
CA ARG A 915 25.93 -29.15 -3.98
C ARG A 915 27.01 -29.52 -5.00
N LEU A 916 27.54 -28.49 -5.66
CA LEU A 916 28.67 -28.55 -6.59
C LEU A 916 29.63 -27.40 -6.28
N ALA A 917 30.92 -27.71 -6.17
CA ALA A 917 31.98 -26.73 -5.98
C ALA A 917 33.07 -26.91 -7.05
N ILE A 918 33.51 -25.81 -7.65
CA ILE A 918 34.52 -25.78 -8.71
C ILE A 918 35.61 -24.78 -8.32
N VAL A 919 36.86 -25.22 -8.32
CA VAL A 919 38.02 -24.33 -8.16
C VAL A 919 38.59 -24.02 -9.54
N ALA A 920 38.55 -22.74 -9.94
CA ALA A 920 39.03 -22.28 -11.25
C ALA A 920 39.67 -20.89 -11.15
N GLY A 921 40.69 -20.63 -11.97
CA GLY A 921 41.38 -19.34 -12.03
C GLY A 921 40.79 -18.35 -13.04
N SER A 922 39.81 -18.78 -13.86
CA SER A 922 39.13 -17.90 -14.82
C SER A 922 37.73 -18.38 -15.18
N CYS A 923 36.90 -17.48 -15.72
CA CYS A 923 35.58 -17.83 -16.25
C CYS A 923 35.64 -18.88 -17.38
N ASN A 924 36.71 -18.91 -18.18
CA ASN A 924 36.89 -19.93 -19.23
C ASN A 924 37.14 -21.32 -18.64
N GLU A 925 37.97 -21.42 -17.59
CA GLU A 925 38.20 -22.67 -16.88
C GLU A 925 36.94 -23.15 -16.16
N LEU A 926 36.16 -22.22 -15.59
CA LEU A 926 34.87 -22.51 -15.00
C LEU A 926 33.88 -23.08 -16.04
N LEU A 927 33.75 -22.43 -17.21
CA LEU A 927 32.87 -22.91 -18.28
C LEU A 927 33.23 -24.32 -18.76
N ALA A 928 34.54 -24.63 -18.86
CA ALA A 928 35.01 -25.97 -19.22
C ALA A 928 34.64 -27.01 -18.14
N ALA A 929 34.84 -26.69 -16.85
CA ALA A 929 34.46 -27.57 -15.76
C ALA A 929 32.94 -27.78 -15.65
N MET A 930 32.14 -26.75 -15.93
CA MET A 930 30.67 -26.87 -16.03
C MET A 930 30.27 -27.80 -17.18
N ASP A 931 30.97 -27.74 -18.32
CA ASP A 931 30.75 -28.67 -19.45
C ASP A 931 31.05 -30.12 -19.09
N ASP A 932 32.13 -30.36 -18.36
CA ASP A 932 32.49 -31.69 -17.89
C ASP A 932 31.44 -32.23 -16.91
N PHE A 933 30.98 -31.42 -15.95
CA PHE A 933 29.91 -31.80 -15.02
C PHE A 933 28.59 -32.13 -15.74
N LEU A 934 28.19 -31.32 -16.73
CA LEU A 934 26.98 -31.56 -17.52
C LEU A 934 27.11 -32.78 -18.46
N SER A 935 28.34 -33.14 -18.84
CA SER A 935 28.64 -34.30 -19.68
C SER A 935 28.83 -35.60 -18.91
N ALA A 936 29.15 -35.53 -17.61
CA ALA A 936 29.28 -36.67 -16.71
C ALA A 936 27.93 -37.40 -16.58
N GLY A 937 27.76 -38.44 -17.39
CA GLY A 937 26.50 -39.17 -17.59
C GLY A 937 26.27 -39.61 -19.04
N LYS A 938 27.04 -39.11 -20.01
CA LYS A 938 27.10 -39.60 -21.40
C LYS A 938 28.46 -40.28 -21.61
N ASP A 939 28.46 -41.54 -22.04
CA ASP A 939 29.65 -42.38 -22.28
C ASP A 939 30.78 -41.66 -23.04
N ARG A 940 31.69 -41.02 -22.31
CA ARG A 940 32.96 -40.47 -22.79
C ARG A 940 34.04 -40.71 -21.74
N GLU A 941 35.22 -41.12 -22.21
CA GLU A 941 36.40 -41.27 -21.36
C GLU A 941 36.72 -39.95 -20.63
N PRO A 942 37.07 -40.00 -19.33
CA PRO A 942 37.43 -38.82 -18.55
C PRO A 942 38.67 -38.15 -19.18
N ARG A 943 38.50 -36.91 -19.64
CA ARG A 943 39.64 -36.07 -20.01
C ARG A 943 40.38 -35.66 -18.73
N PRO A 944 41.72 -35.67 -18.70
CA PRO A 944 42.45 -35.09 -17.59
C PRO A 944 42.31 -33.58 -17.67
N VAL A 945 41.58 -32.97 -16.73
CA VAL A 945 41.46 -31.52 -16.62
C VAL A 945 42.14 -31.07 -15.34
N SER A 946 42.90 -29.99 -15.42
CA SER A 946 43.57 -29.31 -14.31
C SER A 946 42.60 -28.67 -13.30
N THR A 947 41.30 -28.66 -13.59
CA THR A 947 40.23 -28.03 -12.81
C THR A 947 39.58 -29.03 -11.87
N GLN A 948 39.45 -28.68 -10.59
CA GLN A 948 38.97 -29.59 -9.55
C GLN A 948 37.47 -29.40 -9.31
N ILE A 949 36.70 -30.45 -9.56
CA ILE A 949 35.24 -30.48 -9.41
C ILE A 949 34.89 -31.36 -8.20
N TYR A 950 34.08 -30.84 -7.30
CA TYR A 950 33.58 -31.52 -6.10
C TYR A 950 32.05 -31.50 -6.14
N ALA A 951 31.40 -32.64 -5.94
CA ALA A 951 29.94 -32.73 -5.89
C ALA A 951 29.51 -33.62 -4.72
N GLY A 952 28.39 -33.27 -4.08
CA GLY A 952 27.85 -34.00 -2.94
C GLY A 952 26.37 -33.71 -2.75
N GLU A 953 25.69 -34.57 -2.00
CA GLU A 953 24.29 -34.40 -1.60
C GLU A 953 24.25 -34.43 -0.07
N VAL A 954 23.77 -33.34 0.52
CA VAL A 954 23.66 -33.20 1.97
C VAL A 954 22.34 -33.80 2.41
N ARG A 955 22.40 -34.98 3.05
CA ARG A 955 21.26 -35.63 3.70
C ARG A 955 21.46 -35.64 5.20
N ALA A 956 20.39 -35.41 5.95
CA ALA A 956 20.42 -35.23 7.41
C ALA A 956 21.03 -36.41 8.19
N GLU A 957 21.10 -37.61 7.60
CA GLU A 957 21.57 -38.84 8.25
C GLU A 957 22.98 -39.31 7.81
N GLU A 958 23.61 -38.71 6.78
CA GLU A 958 24.76 -39.35 6.09
C GLU A 958 26.07 -38.53 6.04
N SER A 959 26.11 -37.31 6.60
CA SER A 959 27.38 -36.55 6.60
C SER A 959 28.29 -36.94 7.76
N ALA A 960 29.04 -38.04 7.60
CA ALA A 960 30.07 -38.45 8.53
C ALA A 960 31.13 -37.35 8.81
N ILE A 961 31.35 -36.44 7.84
CA ILE A 961 32.26 -35.29 7.98
C ILE A 961 31.57 -34.15 8.75
N GLY A 962 30.28 -33.91 8.52
CA GLY A 962 29.49 -32.90 9.23
C GLY A 962 29.37 -33.21 10.72
N GLU A 963 29.14 -34.47 11.09
CA GLU A 963 29.13 -34.89 12.50
C GLU A 963 30.52 -34.75 13.15
N LEU A 964 31.59 -35.13 12.45
CA LEU A 964 32.97 -35.05 12.97
C LEU A 964 33.43 -33.61 13.26
N ILE A 965 32.87 -32.65 12.53
CA ILE A 965 33.18 -31.21 12.60
C ILE A 965 32.04 -30.45 13.30
N SER A 966 31.07 -31.14 13.90
CA SER A 966 30.01 -30.50 14.69
C SER A 966 30.54 -30.10 16.08
N GLY A 967 30.10 -28.93 16.58
CA GLY A 967 30.50 -28.40 17.89
C GLY A 967 31.74 -27.49 17.89
N PRO A 968 32.21 -27.02 19.08
CA PRO A 968 33.22 -25.96 19.21
C PRO A 968 34.56 -26.29 18.52
N SER A 969 35.01 -27.55 18.62
CA SER A 969 36.28 -28.00 18.02
C SER A 969 36.28 -27.96 16.49
N GLY A 970 35.10 -28.12 15.87
CA GLY A 970 34.97 -28.05 14.42
C GLY A 970 35.00 -26.62 13.87
N ILE A 971 34.53 -25.65 14.67
CA ILE A 971 34.65 -24.22 14.34
C ILE A 971 36.13 -23.82 14.21
N ASP A 972 36.99 -24.29 15.14
CA ASP A 972 38.43 -24.03 15.09
C ASP A 972 39.09 -24.62 13.83
N VAL A 973 38.66 -25.80 13.39
CA VAL A 973 39.14 -26.44 12.15
C VAL A 973 38.74 -25.63 10.92
N VAL A 974 37.48 -25.16 10.85
CA VAL A 974 37.01 -24.29 9.75
C VAL A 974 37.80 -22.98 9.73
N GLN A 975 38.03 -22.36 10.88
CA GLN A 975 38.80 -21.13 11.03
C GLN A 975 40.27 -21.32 10.59
N LEU A 976 40.91 -22.43 10.96
CA LEU A 976 42.28 -22.74 10.55
C LEU A 976 42.40 -22.87 9.03
N ILE A 977 41.46 -23.57 8.39
CA ILE A 977 41.46 -23.79 6.94
C ILE A 977 41.19 -22.47 6.20
N LEU A 978 40.25 -21.65 6.68
CA LEU A 978 40.01 -20.29 6.16
C LEU A 978 41.27 -19.44 6.23
N GLY A 979 41.96 -19.41 7.38
CA GLY A 979 43.20 -18.67 7.56
C GLY A 979 44.35 -19.15 6.66
N SER A 980 44.32 -20.42 6.22
CA SER A 980 45.31 -20.97 5.28
C SER A 980 44.99 -20.68 3.80
N GLY A 981 43.76 -20.25 3.47
CA GLY A 981 43.32 -20.00 2.09
C GLY A 981 43.18 -21.26 1.22
N ASP A 982 43.09 -22.46 1.81
CA ASP A 982 43.00 -23.73 1.07
C ASP A 982 41.59 -23.97 0.50
N LEU A 983 41.32 -23.41 -0.68
CA LEU A 983 40.04 -23.49 -1.38
C LEU A 983 39.57 -24.93 -1.63
N ARG A 984 40.50 -25.88 -1.77
CA ARG A 984 40.18 -27.28 -2.08
C ARG A 984 39.54 -27.98 -0.88
N LYS A 985 40.10 -27.76 0.32
CA LYS A 985 39.50 -28.27 1.56
C LYS A 985 38.15 -27.63 1.84
N LEU A 986 38.02 -26.32 1.60
CA LEU A 986 36.75 -25.61 1.76
C LEU A 986 35.67 -26.16 0.81
N ALA A 987 36.03 -26.43 -0.46
CA ALA A 987 35.14 -27.05 -1.43
C ALA A 987 34.62 -28.42 -0.94
N LEU A 988 35.53 -29.30 -0.50
CA LEU A 988 35.18 -30.63 0.00
C LEU A 988 34.28 -30.56 1.23
N MET A 989 34.58 -29.69 2.20
CA MET A 989 33.78 -29.54 3.41
C MET A 989 32.37 -29.02 3.09
N TRP A 990 32.27 -28.03 2.20
CA TRP A 990 31.00 -27.42 1.86
C TRP A 990 30.06 -28.37 1.11
N VAL A 991 30.56 -29.17 0.15
CA VAL A 991 29.71 -30.15 -0.57
C VAL A 991 29.22 -31.29 0.33
N HIS A 992 29.87 -31.51 1.48
CA HIS A 992 29.44 -32.45 2.51
C HIS A 992 28.62 -31.80 3.64
N GLY A 993 28.18 -30.55 3.47
CA GLY A 993 27.22 -29.93 4.37
C GLY A 993 27.80 -29.07 5.49
N VAL A 994 29.12 -28.89 5.54
CA VAL A 994 29.72 -27.97 6.52
C VAL A 994 29.40 -26.52 6.15
N GLU A 995 28.97 -25.73 7.13
CA GLU A 995 28.74 -24.28 6.94
C GLU A 995 30.07 -23.53 6.89
N ILE A 996 30.26 -22.74 5.83
CA ILE A 996 31.47 -21.95 5.62
C ILE A 996 31.11 -20.45 5.74
N PRO A 997 31.77 -19.68 6.61
CA PRO A 997 31.55 -18.24 6.74
C PRO A 997 32.26 -17.48 5.60
N TRP A 998 31.67 -17.54 4.40
CA TRP A 998 32.24 -17.00 3.15
C TRP A 998 32.71 -15.55 3.25
N ASN A 999 32.03 -14.71 4.03
CA ASN A 999 32.40 -13.30 4.24
C ASN A 999 33.83 -13.11 4.80
N GLN A 1000 34.42 -14.12 5.43
CA GLN A 1000 35.79 -14.04 5.97
C GLN A 1000 36.87 -14.28 4.90
N LEU A 1001 36.50 -14.82 3.73
CA LEU A 1001 37.41 -14.98 2.58
C LEU A 1001 37.60 -13.69 1.78
N HIS A 1002 36.72 -12.70 1.96
CA HIS A 1002 36.70 -11.46 1.21
C HIS A 1002 36.92 -10.26 2.13
N GLN A 1003 37.67 -9.25 1.69
CA GLN A 1003 37.75 -8.01 2.46
C GLN A 1003 36.48 -7.18 2.24
N ARG A 1004 35.98 -6.54 3.31
CA ARG A 1004 34.76 -5.73 3.24
C ARG A 1004 34.93 -4.58 2.23
N GLY A 1005 34.02 -4.48 1.26
CA GLY A 1005 34.04 -3.46 0.21
C GLY A 1005 34.90 -3.80 -1.01
N GLU A 1006 35.59 -4.95 -1.02
CA GLU A 1006 36.44 -5.38 -2.15
C GLU A 1006 35.62 -6.00 -3.30
N ARG A 1007 34.44 -6.58 -2.99
CA ARG A 1007 33.60 -7.35 -3.91
C ARG A 1007 32.20 -6.80 -4.01
N GLN A 1008 31.58 -6.96 -5.17
CA GLN A 1008 30.21 -6.51 -5.43
C GLN A 1008 29.32 -7.70 -5.83
N ILE A 1009 28.05 -7.65 -5.46
CA ILE A 1009 27.05 -8.59 -5.96
C ILE A 1009 26.80 -8.28 -7.43
N VAL A 1010 26.94 -9.29 -8.30
CA VAL A 1010 26.66 -9.18 -9.72
C VAL A 1010 25.31 -9.82 -10.06
N PRO A 1011 24.57 -9.29 -11.04
CA PRO A 1011 23.33 -9.90 -11.48
C PRO A 1011 23.62 -11.28 -12.08
N LEU A 1012 23.00 -12.32 -11.54
CA LEU A 1012 23.06 -13.68 -12.06
C LEU A 1012 21.64 -14.23 -12.23
N PRO A 1013 21.43 -15.16 -13.18
CA PRO A 1013 20.20 -15.91 -13.28
C PRO A 1013 19.78 -16.51 -11.93
N THR A 1014 18.47 -16.49 -11.66
CA THR A 1014 17.87 -16.98 -10.41
C THR A 1014 17.48 -18.45 -10.49
N TYR A 1015 16.98 -19.01 -9.39
CA TYR A 1015 16.67 -20.42 -9.26
C TYR A 1015 15.71 -20.95 -10.36
N PRO A 1016 16.06 -22.05 -11.05
CA PRO A 1016 15.24 -22.65 -12.10
C PRO A 1016 14.15 -23.57 -11.53
N PHE A 1017 13.08 -22.97 -11.01
CA PHE A 1017 11.91 -23.67 -10.47
C PHE A 1017 11.40 -24.78 -11.40
N LEU A 1018 10.94 -25.88 -10.80
CA LEU A 1018 10.18 -26.89 -11.51
C LEU A 1018 8.89 -26.28 -12.07
N ARG A 1019 8.54 -26.61 -13.31
CA ARG A 1019 7.30 -26.15 -13.96
C ARG A 1019 6.23 -27.24 -13.87
N GLN A 1020 5.78 -27.53 -12.65
CA GLN A 1020 4.69 -28.49 -12.45
C GLN A 1020 3.34 -27.77 -12.56
N ARG A 1021 2.39 -28.39 -13.27
CA ARG A 1021 1.02 -27.89 -13.34
C ARG A 1021 0.31 -28.09 -11.99
N CYS A 1022 -0.24 -27.03 -11.44
CA CYS A 1022 -1.02 -27.02 -10.21
C CYS A 1022 -2.34 -26.27 -10.46
N TRP A 1023 -3.44 -27.03 -10.61
CA TRP A 1023 -4.75 -26.45 -10.95
C TRP A 1023 -5.90 -27.12 -10.20
N VAL A 1024 -6.96 -26.36 -9.90
CA VAL A 1024 -8.07 -26.80 -9.03
C VAL A 1024 -8.84 -27.98 -9.62
N SER A 1025 -8.90 -28.10 -10.94
CA SER A 1025 -9.56 -29.21 -11.63
C SER A 1025 -8.77 -30.52 -11.58
N GLU A 1026 -7.49 -30.48 -11.23
CA GLU A 1026 -6.61 -31.66 -11.18
C GLU A 1026 -6.47 -32.23 -9.76
N VAL A 1027 -6.97 -31.51 -8.75
CA VAL A 1027 -6.98 -31.99 -7.38
C VAL A 1027 -7.94 -33.18 -7.31
N SER A 1028 -7.41 -34.37 -7.05
CA SER A 1028 -8.25 -35.56 -6.87
C SER A 1028 -9.03 -35.45 -5.55
N PRO A 1029 -10.33 -35.81 -5.53
CA PRO A 1029 -11.07 -35.91 -4.27
C PRO A 1029 -10.37 -36.90 -3.33
N MET A 1030 -10.50 -36.73 -2.01
CA MET A 1030 -10.01 -37.76 -1.08
C MET A 1030 -10.76 -39.06 -1.37
N VAL A 1031 -10.08 -40.02 -2.02
CA VAL A 1031 -10.61 -41.36 -2.22
C VAL A 1031 -10.25 -42.14 -0.97
N GLN A 1032 -11.25 -42.53 -0.18
CA GLN A 1032 -11.05 -43.43 0.95
C GLN A 1032 -10.28 -44.68 0.48
N VAL A 1033 -9.02 -44.81 0.90
CA VAL A 1033 -8.32 -46.10 0.83
C VAL A 1033 -9.22 -47.16 1.47
N LYS A 1034 -9.58 -48.21 0.72
CA LYS A 1034 -10.26 -49.38 1.32
C LYS A 1034 -9.36 -49.88 2.43
N CYS A 1035 -9.83 -49.80 3.68
CA CYS A 1035 -9.11 -50.40 4.79
C CYS A 1035 -8.88 -51.89 4.48
N PRO A 1036 -7.65 -52.41 4.60
CA PRO A 1036 -7.47 -53.85 4.70
C PRO A 1036 -8.31 -54.37 5.88
N GLU A 1037 -8.96 -55.53 5.72
CA GLU A 1037 -9.72 -56.14 6.82
C GLU A 1037 -8.77 -56.45 7.98
N ALA A 1038 -9.26 -56.41 9.23
CA ALA A 1038 -8.42 -56.59 10.43
C ALA A 1038 -7.61 -57.91 10.42
N ASP A 1039 -8.10 -58.93 9.72
CA ASP A 1039 -7.44 -60.24 9.56
C ASP A 1039 -6.22 -60.19 8.60
N ASP A 1040 -6.08 -59.17 7.76
CA ASP A 1040 -4.95 -58.96 6.84
C ASP A 1040 -3.79 -58.15 7.46
N VAL A 1041 -3.96 -57.60 8.67
CA VAL A 1041 -2.96 -56.72 9.32
C VAL A 1041 -1.93 -57.51 10.14
N LEU A 1042 -2.33 -58.63 10.74
CA LEU A 1042 -1.47 -59.50 11.56
C LEU A 1042 -0.31 -60.20 10.82
N PRO A 1043 -0.42 -60.60 9.54
CA PRO A 1043 0.71 -61.21 8.80
C PRO A 1043 1.83 -60.22 8.47
N LEU A 1044 1.57 -58.90 8.49
CA LEU A 1044 2.47 -57.83 8.00
C LEU A 1044 3.72 -57.64 8.88
N VAL A 1045 3.75 -58.23 10.08
CA VAL A 1045 4.83 -58.08 11.08
C VAL A 1045 5.99 -59.08 10.88
N THR A 1046 5.91 -60.03 9.93
CA THR A 1046 6.84 -61.18 9.88
C THR A 1046 7.80 -61.29 8.69
N GLN A 1047 7.83 -60.35 7.74
CA GLN A 1047 8.75 -60.47 6.59
C GLN A 1047 10.09 -59.75 6.79
N LYS A 1048 11.19 -60.52 6.86
CA LYS A 1048 12.58 -60.02 6.80
C LYS A 1048 12.93 -59.55 5.39
N SER A 1049 13.56 -58.37 5.30
CA SER A 1049 14.04 -57.75 4.07
C SER A 1049 15.10 -58.59 3.33
N SER A 1050 14.93 -58.79 2.02
CA SER A 1050 15.99 -59.21 1.10
C SER A 1050 16.59 -57.97 0.43
N SER A 1051 17.91 -57.82 0.54
CA SER A 1051 18.70 -56.76 -0.08
C SER A 1051 18.79 -56.92 -1.60
N ASP A 1052 18.42 -55.88 -2.35
CA ASP A 1052 19.02 -55.63 -3.67
C ASP A 1052 19.09 -54.12 -3.99
N LYS A 1053 20.14 -53.78 -4.74
CA LYS A 1053 20.75 -52.45 -4.84
C LYS A 1053 20.17 -51.56 -5.95
N ASN A 1054 20.29 -50.26 -5.68
CA ASN A 1054 20.57 -49.16 -6.62
C ASN A 1054 19.42 -48.59 -7.47
N THR A 1055 18.56 -47.82 -6.81
CA THR A 1055 17.95 -46.59 -7.36
C THR A 1055 17.84 -45.58 -6.22
N SER A 1056 18.01 -44.29 -6.51
CA SER A 1056 17.96 -43.17 -5.55
C SER A 1056 16.58 -42.92 -4.93
N HIS A 1057 15.60 -43.79 -5.21
CA HIS A 1057 14.26 -43.86 -4.63
C HIS A 1057 14.10 -45.26 -4.02
N GLU A 1058 14.19 -45.39 -2.71
CA GLU A 1058 14.04 -46.68 -2.02
C GLU A 1058 12.54 -46.91 -1.77
N VAL A 1059 11.93 -47.74 -2.63
CA VAL A 1059 10.47 -48.00 -2.64
C VAL A 1059 10.06 -48.77 -1.37
N PRO A 1060 8.87 -48.50 -0.78
CA PRO A 1060 8.31 -49.28 0.32
C PRO A 1060 8.38 -50.79 0.09
N GLN A 1061 9.14 -51.48 0.95
CA GLN A 1061 9.40 -52.91 0.77
C GLN A 1061 8.46 -53.77 1.63
N THR A 1062 8.22 -53.37 2.87
CA THR A 1062 7.27 -54.04 3.75
C THR A 1062 5.85 -53.61 3.43
N ASP A 1063 4.87 -54.48 3.68
CA ASP A 1063 3.47 -54.14 3.43
C ASP A 1063 2.98 -53.02 4.37
N LEU A 1064 3.55 -52.91 5.57
CA LEU A 1064 3.32 -51.79 6.48
C LEU A 1064 3.84 -50.46 5.89
N GLU A 1065 5.07 -50.43 5.38
CA GLU A 1065 5.61 -49.24 4.70
C GLU A 1065 4.75 -48.86 3.48
N LYS A 1066 4.24 -49.83 2.71
CA LYS A 1066 3.37 -49.57 1.54
C LYS A 1066 2.06 -48.92 1.94
N VAL A 1067 1.43 -49.39 3.02
CA VAL A 1067 0.16 -48.82 3.50
C VAL A 1067 0.37 -47.40 4.04
N ILE A 1068 1.45 -47.17 4.81
CA ILE A 1068 1.79 -45.83 5.32
C ILE A 1068 2.10 -44.87 4.17
N ALA A 1069 2.91 -45.30 3.19
CA ALA A 1069 3.17 -44.53 1.98
C ALA A 1069 1.86 -44.22 1.23
N GLY A 1070 0.95 -45.18 1.12
CA GLY A 1070 -0.38 -44.97 0.53
C GLY A 1070 -1.22 -43.91 1.25
N ILE A 1071 -1.22 -43.89 2.58
CA ILE A 1071 -1.88 -42.85 3.38
C ILE A 1071 -1.27 -41.47 3.09
N TRP A 1072 0.06 -41.39 3.05
CA TRP A 1072 0.74 -40.12 2.77
C TRP A 1072 0.49 -39.65 1.32
N GLN A 1073 0.48 -40.56 0.35
CA GLN A 1073 0.15 -40.27 -1.05
C GLN A 1073 -1.27 -39.68 -1.17
N GLU A 1074 -2.25 -40.25 -0.44
CA GLU A 1074 -3.63 -39.76 -0.41
C GLU A 1074 -3.73 -38.34 0.17
N VAL A 1075 -3.09 -38.10 1.32
CA VAL A 1075 -3.20 -36.84 2.06
C VAL A 1075 -2.41 -35.72 1.39
N LEU A 1076 -1.17 -35.98 0.95
CA LEU A 1076 -0.28 -34.98 0.37
C LEU A 1076 -0.45 -34.82 -1.16
N GLY A 1077 -1.05 -35.81 -1.83
CA GLY A 1077 -1.19 -35.81 -3.29
C GLY A 1077 0.14 -36.01 -4.03
N VAL A 1078 1.13 -36.61 -3.38
CA VAL A 1078 2.41 -36.98 -4.00
C VAL A 1078 2.25 -38.37 -4.62
N PRO A 1079 2.57 -38.59 -5.91
CA PRO A 1079 2.29 -39.86 -6.59
C PRO A 1079 3.19 -41.01 -6.13
N GLU A 1080 4.46 -40.75 -5.82
CA GLU A 1080 5.42 -41.75 -5.35
C GLU A 1080 6.10 -41.25 -4.07
N ILE A 1081 6.08 -42.07 -3.01
CA ILE A 1081 6.72 -41.76 -1.73
C ILE A 1081 7.70 -42.88 -1.41
N GLY A 1082 8.98 -42.52 -1.26
CA GLY A 1082 10.06 -43.38 -0.81
C GLY A 1082 10.05 -43.55 0.70
N VAL A 1083 10.64 -44.65 1.18
CA VAL A 1083 10.70 -44.98 2.62
C VAL A 1083 11.53 -44.00 3.45
N LYS A 1084 12.38 -43.22 2.78
CA LYS A 1084 13.30 -42.23 3.35
C LYS A 1084 12.84 -40.78 3.15
N ASP A 1085 11.72 -40.56 2.46
CA ASP A 1085 11.18 -39.22 2.28
C ASP A 1085 10.63 -38.72 3.62
N THR A 1086 10.97 -37.48 3.98
CA THR A 1086 10.46 -36.89 5.22
C THR A 1086 9.07 -36.31 5.02
N PHE A 1087 8.25 -36.34 6.06
CA PHE A 1087 6.89 -35.81 6.00
C PHE A 1087 6.85 -34.33 5.63
N LEU A 1088 7.76 -33.54 6.21
CA LEU A 1088 7.84 -32.11 5.95
C LEU A 1088 8.37 -31.81 4.54
N ASP A 1089 9.39 -32.52 4.03
CA ASP A 1089 9.90 -32.24 2.68
C ASP A 1089 8.86 -32.50 1.57
N LEU A 1090 7.88 -33.35 1.85
CA LEU A 1090 6.75 -33.64 0.98
C LEU A 1090 5.58 -32.63 1.09
N GLY A 1091 5.77 -31.51 1.81
CA GLY A 1091 4.73 -30.50 2.01
C GLY A 1091 3.80 -30.79 3.19
N GLY A 1092 4.24 -31.64 4.14
CA GLY A 1092 3.49 -31.95 5.35
C GLY A 1092 3.40 -30.76 6.31
N SER A 1093 2.27 -30.63 6.99
CA SER A 1093 2.00 -29.58 7.98
C SER A 1093 1.31 -30.17 9.22
N SER A 1094 1.13 -29.38 10.28
CA SER A 1094 0.34 -29.80 11.43
C SER A 1094 -1.09 -30.23 11.06
N PHE A 1095 -1.68 -29.62 10.02
CA PHE A 1095 -3.03 -29.95 9.58
C PHE A 1095 -3.08 -31.30 8.85
N THR A 1096 -2.22 -31.51 7.86
CA THR A 1096 -2.13 -32.79 7.16
C THR A 1096 -1.59 -33.90 8.06
N GLY A 1097 -0.76 -33.56 9.04
CA GLY A 1097 -0.30 -34.48 10.08
C GLY A 1097 -1.44 -35.05 10.93
N VAL A 1098 -2.42 -34.22 11.32
CA VAL A 1098 -3.63 -34.70 12.01
C VAL A 1098 -4.43 -35.65 11.13
N GLN A 1099 -4.56 -35.36 9.82
CA GLN A 1099 -5.26 -36.24 8.88
C GLN A 1099 -4.54 -37.58 8.71
N VAL A 1100 -3.22 -37.57 8.57
CA VAL A 1100 -2.38 -38.78 8.52
C VAL A 1100 -2.55 -39.60 9.79
N ILE A 1101 -2.46 -39.00 10.98
CA ILE A 1101 -2.66 -39.72 12.25
C ILE A 1101 -4.07 -40.28 12.37
N SER A 1102 -5.09 -39.52 11.99
CA SER A 1102 -6.48 -40.01 11.98
C SER A 1102 -6.60 -41.25 11.10
N ARG A 1103 -5.96 -41.25 9.92
CA ARG A 1103 -5.99 -42.38 9.01
C ARG A 1103 -5.17 -43.57 9.51
N VAL A 1104 -4.01 -43.32 10.11
CA VAL A 1104 -3.19 -44.33 10.78
C VAL A 1104 -3.99 -44.99 11.91
N ARG A 1105 -4.73 -44.21 12.71
CA ARG A 1105 -5.60 -44.73 13.78
C ARG A 1105 -6.75 -45.57 13.22
N GLU A 1106 -7.38 -45.14 12.14
CA GLU A 1106 -8.45 -45.89 11.47
C GLU A 1106 -7.97 -47.22 10.88
N VAL A 1107 -6.75 -47.25 10.33
CA VAL A 1107 -6.20 -48.42 9.63
C VAL A 1107 -5.53 -49.40 10.60
N PHE A 1108 -4.78 -48.89 11.59
CA PHE A 1108 -3.94 -49.72 12.46
C PHE A 1108 -4.41 -49.78 13.92
N GLY A 1109 -5.43 -49.00 14.31
CA GLY A 1109 -5.94 -48.99 15.70
C GLY A 1109 -5.01 -48.38 16.75
N VAL A 1110 -3.87 -47.80 16.34
CA VAL A 1110 -2.88 -47.18 17.23
C VAL A 1110 -3.05 -45.67 17.32
N ASP A 1111 -2.82 -45.11 18.51
CA ASP A 1111 -2.83 -43.66 18.74
C ASP A 1111 -1.38 -43.16 18.77
N VAL A 1112 -0.94 -42.53 17.66
CA VAL A 1112 0.40 -41.95 17.54
C VAL A 1112 0.31 -40.44 17.74
N PRO A 1113 1.08 -39.83 18.67
CA PRO A 1113 1.03 -38.38 18.89
C PRO A 1113 1.37 -37.61 17.60
N VAL A 1114 0.57 -36.62 17.23
CA VAL A 1114 0.82 -35.76 16.05
C VAL A 1114 2.19 -35.08 16.12
N ALA A 1115 2.66 -34.72 17.32
CA ALA A 1115 3.99 -34.17 17.54
C ALA A 1115 5.12 -35.07 17.04
N ALA A 1116 4.90 -36.39 16.97
CA ALA A 1116 5.88 -37.32 16.41
C ALA A 1116 6.13 -36.99 14.93
N LEU A 1117 5.07 -36.82 14.11
CA LEU A 1117 5.15 -36.49 12.67
C LEU A 1117 5.77 -35.11 12.37
N LEU A 1118 5.73 -34.18 13.33
CA LEU A 1118 6.18 -32.80 13.12
C LEU A 1118 7.67 -32.60 13.41
N SER A 1119 8.37 -33.66 13.81
CA SER A 1119 9.83 -33.62 13.82
C SER A 1119 10.37 -33.70 12.39
N ALA A 1120 11.39 -32.90 12.07
CA ALA A 1120 11.94 -32.77 10.71
C ALA A 1120 12.58 -34.05 10.15
N GLN A 1121 12.56 -35.16 10.90
CA GLN A 1121 13.22 -36.42 10.58
C GLN A 1121 12.24 -37.58 10.39
N VAL A 1122 10.91 -37.38 10.47
CA VAL A 1122 9.98 -38.50 10.29
C VAL A 1122 9.87 -38.89 8.83
N THR A 1123 10.29 -40.12 8.56
CA THR A 1123 10.11 -40.84 7.31
C THR A 1123 9.06 -41.94 7.45
N VAL A 1124 8.56 -42.46 6.31
CA VAL A 1124 7.67 -43.63 6.30
C VAL A 1124 8.25 -44.79 7.11
N ARG A 1125 9.55 -45.05 7.02
CA ARG A 1125 10.22 -46.12 7.78
C ARG A 1125 10.22 -45.87 9.28
N THR A 1126 10.54 -44.66 9.72
CA THR A 1126 10.53 -44.33 11.16
C THR A 1126 9.12 -44.40 11.75
N LEU A 1127 8.10 -44.00 10.98
CA LEU A 1127 6.70 -44.12 11.38
C LEU A 1127 6.24 -45.58 11.44
N ALA A 1128 6.67 -46.41 10.49
CA ALA A 1128 6.42 -47.85 10.52
C ALA A 1128 6.99 -48.50 11.80
N VAL A 1129 8.23 -48.15 12.18
CA VAL A 1129 8.85 -48.63 13.43
C VAL A 1129 8.08 -48.16 14.67
N ALA A 1130 7.61 -46.90 14.69
CA ALA A 1130 6.80 -46.37 15.78
C ALA A 1130 5.45 -47.09 15.90
N ILE A 1131 4.79 -47.39 14.79
CA ILE A 1131 3.52 -48.14 14.75
C ILE A 1131 3.73 -49.58 15.24
N VAL A 1132 4.78 -50.27 14.78
CA VAL A 1132 5.11 -51.62 15.26
C VAL A 1132 5.38 -51.62 16.76
N SER A 1133 6.09 -50.63 17.27
CA SER A 1133 6.37 -50.50 18.71
C SER A 1133 5.09 -50.26 19.51
N ALA A 1134 4.16 -49.45 19.00
CA ALA A 1134 2.88 -49.18 19.64
C ALA A 1134 1.95 -50.41 19.63
N LEU A 1135 1.91 -51.17 18.53
CA LEU A 1135 1.16 -52.43 18.42
C LEU A 1135 1.68 -53.48 19.40
N ALA A 1136 3.01 -53.63 19.52
CA ALA A 1136 3.62 -54.57 20.47
C ALA A 1136 3.35 -54.20 21.94
N GLN A 1137 3.25 -52.90 22.25
CA GLN A 1137 2.86 -52.43 23.59
C GLN A 1137 1.38 -52.71 23.89
N GLN A 1138 0.48 -52.53 22.92
CA GLN A 1138 -0.94 -52.89 23.07
C GLN A 1138 -1.15 -54.40 23.25
N GLU A 1139 -0.39 -55.26 22.56
CA GLU A 1139 -0.44 -56.71 22.77
C GLU A 1139 0.07 -57.13 24.16
N ALA A 1140 1.11 -56.46 24.68
CA ALA A 1140 1.65 -56.71 26.02
C ALA A 1140 0.72 -56.25 27.16
N GLU A 1141 -0.16 -55.27 26.90
CA GLU A 1141 -1.17 -54.77 27.84
C GLU A 1141 -2.54 -55.46 27.70
N SER A 1142 -2.70 -56.36 26.72
CA SER A 1142 -3.94 -57.10 26.51
C SER A 1142 -4.14 -58.17 27.61
N PRO A 1143 -5.34 -58.29 28.23
CA PRO A 1143 -5.57 -59.13 29.41
C PRO A 1143 -5.27 -60.63 29.24
N ASP A 1144 -5.18 -61.13 28.01
CA ASP A 1144 -4.99 -62.56 27.70
C ASP A 1144 -3.54 -63.04 27.80
N ALA A 1145 -2.55 -62.15 27.93
CA ALA A 1145 -1.13 -62.54 28.07
C ALA A 1145 -0.74 -62.92 29.51
N GLN A 1146 -1.61 -62.71 30.52
CA GLN A 1146 -1.29 -62.95 31.93
C GLN A 1146 -1.75 -64.31 32.50
N PHE A 1147 -2.29 -65.23 31.70
CA PHE A 1147 -2.70 -66.56 32.19
C PHE A 1147 -2.14 -67.73 31.37
N GLN A 1148 -0.89 -68.11 31.65
CA GLN A 1148 -0.47 -69.51 31.61
C GLN A 1148 0.46 -69.82 32.80
N PRO A 1149 -0.04 -70.39 33.91
CA PRO A 1149 0.82 -71.11 34.82
C PRO A 1149 1.06 -72.53 34.29
N ALA A 1150 2.34 -72.85 34.12
CA ALA A 1150 2.81 -74.22 34.07
C ALA A 1150 2.44 -74.95 35.37
N ALA A 1151 1.67 -76.03 35.27
CA ALA A 1151 1.61 -77.07 36.29
C ALA A 1151 1.15 -78.41 35.67
N GLN A 1152 2.12 -79.20 35.18
CA GLN A 1152 2.02 -80.66 35.23
C GLN A 1152 2.44 -81.10 36.64
N GLY A 1153 1.61 -81.91 37.30
CA GLY A 1153 1.90 -82.51 38.59
C GLY A 1153 0.65 -83.05 39.27
N GLY A 1154 0.18 -84.22 38.84
CA GLY A 1154 -0.97 -84.94 39.37
C GLY A 1154 -1.62 -85.84 38.34
#